data_AF-A0A7J4GYS8-F1
#
_entry.id   AF-A0A7J4GYS8-F1
#
_cell.length_a   1.000
_cell.length_b   1.000
_cell.length_c   1.000
_cell.angle_alpha   90.00
_cell.angle_beta   90.00
_cell.angle_gamma   90.00
#
_symmetry.space_group_name_H-M   'P 1'
#
loop_
_entity.id
_entity.type
_entity.pdbx_description
1 polymer ?
#
loop_
_entity_poly.entity_id
_entity_poly.type
_entity_poly.pdbx_seq_one_letter_code
_entity_poly.pdbx_strand_id
1 'polypeptide(L)'
;MAGRVVMVAMQIQSQKRSLAILLLPFLISLLAPMVSNLVSAQAEEGSMTPEDTWSEDYQNYVFPWGGDEQVQFKEYHTYESMKTRMMVLAQENSDIFEFHEGLNGGTNDRGQETTIDDYEGWYYGYASPWLKITGDVQGGDYNAFNGDNGNYADRPDIMIVGNHHAREWMSYETPLLVMETIAYYYDMPPTDNDGDGLFDEDPWGDADGDGILDDDGDCLALAPEFQDSNGDGKPCSAGDLGVDEDFSEVELTNLINQREIYLIPMLNVDGNIYDREEYCAAPAWESCPTSGWRKNLRDNTVTGVTPIPDLDEDVDEGCDGVDLNRNYQFEWGAPLGATGPLFPGMCYAGQNNDVYNGPVDTVDQDQDGKLNEDHVDGKDDDGDGLVDEDWMGGNSEPETKFIQDMTEMNDDDGDGASDYKATLTFHSFSELVLYPWGHCTNCQSTDHDQLVYHGDQMAEMTDYENMQSSDLYPTSGDFCDWHYGVHGSYCYTMEIGTAFHQHEDDIDHIAVRNLGVTFYMAQISDNPREQADLAMADVISNQHLIKPEAVSIPESGDIPIDICLDSAFALSTAPGESHVMYRMVKPTRTQSDYGPREWYNTEWSSAGFELVEGTVCELLNSTGVGMNYRANVPFADSDTGTLHYKAMVSTLGGTSQISYPGNGEYLELTVPYRAPFGSALGSVVLFMTVVGFVWGGLGICLRLMAASGNENEIIEAELEVEDF
;
A
#
# COMPACT_ATOMS: atom_id res chain seq x y z
N MET A 1 -76.44 -65.40 10.69
CA MET A 1 -75.67 -66.64 10.95
C MET A 1 -74.69 -66.83 9.81
N ALA A 2 -73.40 -67.05 10.15
CA ALA A 2 -72.39 -67.82 9.41
C ALA A 2 -72.23 -67.54 7.89
N GLY A 3 -71.07 -67.23 7.32
CA GLY A 3 -69.68 -67.37 7.76
C GLY A 3 -68.84 -68.00 6.64
N ARG A 4 -67.52 -67.70 6.62
CA ARG A 4 -66.41 -68.51 6.04
C ARG A 4 -66.35 -68.59 4.48
N VAL A 5 -65.22 -68.60 3.74
CA VAL A 5 -63.75 -68.86 3.86
C VAL A 5 -63.09 -68.15 2.63
N VAL A 6 -62.02 -67.32 2.72
CA VAL A 6 -60.56 -67.59 2.55
C VAL A 6 -60.23 -68.37 1.23
N MET A 7 -59.26 -68.08 0.35
CA MET A 7 -57.84 -67.74 0.51
C MET A 7 -57.22 -67.18 -0.79
N VAL A 8 -56.15 -66.40 -0.59
CA VAL A 8 -55.22 -65.77 -1.54
C VAL A 8 -54.20 -66.77 -2.10
N ALA A 9 -53.68 -66.52 -3.31
CA ALA A 9 -52.30 -66.84 -3.67
C ALA A 9 -51.76 -65.83 -4.72
N MET A 10 -50.82 -64.99 -4.27
CA MET A 10 -50.04 -64.00 -5.03
C MET A 10 -48.95 -64.66 -5.88
N GLN A 11 -48.71 -64.08 -7.05
CA GLN A 11 -47.61 -64.38 -7.97
C GLN A 11 -46.26 -63.85 -7.46
N ILE A 12 -45.22 -64.65 -7.73
CA ILE A 12 -43.80 -64.40 -7.48
C ILE A 12 -43.19 -63.72 -8.71
N GLN A 13 -42.73 -62.47 -8.59
CA GLN A 13 -41.68 -61.89 -9.44
C GLN A 13 -41.27 -60.49 -8.93
N SER A 14 -40.25 -60.40 -8.08
CA SER A 14 -39.36 -59.21 -7.93
C SER A 14 -38.33 -59.45 -6.83
N GLN A 15 -37.26 -60.21 -7.11
CA GLN A 15 -36.15 -60.40 -6.15
C GLN A 15 -34.78 -59.97 -6.69
N LYS A 16 -34.71 -59.33 -7.86
CA LYS A 16 -33.43 -58.85 -8.44
C LYS A 16 -33.16 -57.35 -8.30
N ARG A 17 -34.15 -56.53 -7.92
CA ARG A 17 -33.97 -55.08 -7.76
C ARG A 17 -33.53 -54.64 -6.36
N SER A 18 -33.83 -55.42 -5.32
CA SER A 18 -33.50 -55.03 -3.93
C SER A 18 -32.03 -55.23 -3.56
N LEU A 19 -31.31 -56.17 -4.17
CA LEU A 19 -29.88 -56.37 -3.86
C LEU A 19 -28.99 -55.27 -4.46
N ALA A 20 -29.34 -54.75 -5.64
CA ALA A 20 -28.59 -53.69 -6.31
C ALA A 20 -28.72 -52.33 -5.60
N ILE A 21 -29.88 -52.04 -4.99
CA ILE A 21 -30.12 -50.79 -4.25
C ILE A 21 -29.45 -50.83 -2.86
N LEU A 22 -29.33 -52.00 -2.24
CA LEU A 22 -28.64 -52.18 -0.97
C LEU A 22 -27.10 -52.19 -1.10
N LEU A 23 -26.57 -52.55 -2.27
CA LEU A 23 -25.12 -52.55 -2.54
C LEU A 23 -24.60 -51.19 -3.03
N LEU A 24 -25.47 -50.31 -3.55
CA LEU A 24 -25.09 -48.99 -4.03
C LEU A 24 -24.44 -48.08 -2.95
N PRO A 25 -25.03 -47.91 -1.75
CA PRO A 25 -24.41 -47.08 -0.71
C PRO A 25 -23.11 -47.69 -0.18
N PHE A 26 -22.97 -49.02 -0.22
CA PHE A 26 -21.76 -49.72 0.19
C PHE A 26 -20.62 -49.60 -0.85
N LEU A 27 -20.97 -49.58 -2.15
CA LEU A 27 -20.01 -49.28 -3.23
C LEU A 27 -19.56 -47.82 -3.20
N ILE A 28 -20.48 -46.88 -2.93
CA ILE A 28 -20.17 -45.46 -2.82
C ILE A 28 -19.26 -45.18 -1.60
N SER A 29 -19.46 -45.87 -0.47
CA SER A 29 -18.56 -45.76 0.69
C SER A 29 -17.18 -46.40 0.50
N LEU A 30 -17.04 -47.36 -0.42
CA LEU A 30 -15.76 -48.00 -0.75
C LEU A 30 -14.99 -47.32 -1.88
N LEU A 31 -15.70 -46.56 -2.73
CA LEU A 31 -15.11 -45.74 -3.79
C LEU A 31 -14.81 -44.31 -3.33
N ALA A 32 -15.51 -43.77 -2.33
CA ALA A 32 -15.24 -42.43 -1.80
C ALA A 32 -13.78 -42.22 -1.34
N PRO A 33 -13.11 -43.18 -0.65
CA PRO A 33 -11.70 -43.03 -0.30
C PRO A 33 -10.74 -43.32 -1.47
N MET A 34 -11.21 -43.92 -2.57
CA MET A 34 -10.40 -44.10 -3.79
C MET A 34 -10.55 -42.94 -4.77
N VAL A 35 -11.66 -42.20 -4.74
CA VAL A 35 -11.82 -40.95 -5.51
C VAL A 35 -11.16 -39.79 -4.79
N SER A 36 -11.17 -39.73 -3.45
CA SER A 36 -10.34 -38.76 -2.72
C SER A 36 -8.84 -39.00 -2.94
N ASN A 37 -8.39 -40.25 -3.02
CA ASN A 37 -6.98 -40.57 -3.31
C ASN A 37 -6.62 -40.52 -4.81
N LEU A 38 -7.58 -40.30 -5.72
CA LEU A 38 -7.32 -40.04 -7.14
C LEU A 38 -7.39 -38.55 -7.49
N VAL A 39 -8.03 -37.74 -6.64
CA VAL A 39 -8.00 -36.27 -6.71
C VAL A 39 -6.81 -35.71 -5.91
N SER A 40 -6.37 -36.37 -4.84
CA SER A 40 -5.12 -36.02 -4.14
C SER A 40 -3.86 -36.68 -4.72
N ALA A 41 -3.89 -37.12 -5.97
CA ALA A 41 -2.75 -37.77 -6.62
C ALA A 41 -2.68 -37.40 -8.11
N GLN A 42 -2.68 -36.11 -8.42
CA GLN A 42 -2.16 -35.54 -9.66
C GLN A 42 -2.10 -34.00 -9.57
N ALA A 43 -1.26 -33.49 -8.67
CA ALA A 43 -0.44 -32.34 -8.99
C ALA A 43 0.98 -32.89 -8.91
N GLU A 44 1.63 -33.10 -10.06
CA GLU A 44 3.10 -33.19 -10.05
C GLU A 44 3.56 -31.74 -9.84
N GLU A 45 4.28 -31.47 -8.74
CA GLU A 45 5.08 -30.24 -8.60
C GLU A 45 5.84 -30.01 -9.92
N GLY A 46 5.64 -28.85 -10.54
CA GLY A 46 6.30 -28.47 -11.78
C GLY A 46 5.65 -28.97 -13.08
N SER A 47 4.31 -28.97 -13.17
CA SER A 47 3.59 -29.38 -14.40
C SER A 47 2.57 -28.37 -14.94
N MET A 48 2.34 -27.25 -14.25
CA MET A 48 1.46 -26.18 -14.70
C MET A 48 2.21 -25.21 -15.61
N THR A 49 1.50 -24.62 -16.57
CA THR A 49 2.00 -23.53 -17.42
C THR A 49 1.29 -22.23 -17.04
N PRO A 50 1.87 -21.06 -17.33
CA PRO A 50 1.22 -19.78 -17.07
C PRO A 50 -0.20 -19.69 -17.64
N GLU A 51 -0.48 -20.29 -18.80
CA GLU A 51 -1.82 -20.31 -19.41
C GLU A 51 -2.84 -21.21 -18.70
N ASP A 52 -2.38 -22.10 -17.82
CA ASP A 52 -3.23 -22.94 -16.97
C ASP A 52 -3.55 -22.26 -15.63
N THR A 53 -2.77 -21.26 -15.20
CA THR A 53 -2.93 -20.51 -13.94
C THR A 53 -3.60 -19.16 -14.20
N TRP A 54 -2.96 -18.29 -14.97
CA TRP A 54 -3.33 -16.87 -15.07
C TRP A 54 -4.09 -16.51 -16.36
N SER A 55 -4.67 -15.32 -16.35
CA SER A 55 -5.29 -14.69 -17.52
C SER A 55 -4.27 -14.32 -18.60
N GLU A 56 -4.73 -14.23 -19.85
CA GLU A 56 -3.89 -13.80 -20.98
C GLU A 56 -3.44 -12.34 -20.82
N ASP A 57 -4.26 -11.49 -20.18
CA ASP A 57 -3.93 -10.08 -19.99
C ASP A 57 -2.80 -9.92 -18.96
N TYR A 58 -2.87 -10.62 -17.83
CA TYR A 58 -1.83 -10.63 -16.79
C TYR A 58 -0.46 -11.07 -17.34
N GLN A 59 -0.42 -12.22 -18.02
CA GLN A 59 0.82 -12.79 -18.59
C GLN A 59 1.52 -11.89 -19.61
N ASN A 60 0.79 -10.95 -20.21
CA ASN A 60 1.32 -10.03 -21.21
C ASN A 60 1.49 -8.60 -20.67
N TYR A 61 1.40 -8.40 -19.34
CA TYR A 61 1.42 -7.10 -18.68
C TYR A 61 0.42 -6.12 -19.34
N VAL A 62 -0.78 -6.60 -19.64
CA VAL A 62 -1.87 -5.77 -20.15
C VAL A 62 -2.67 -5.26 -18.96
N PHE A 63 -2.44 -4.01 -18.61
CA PHE A 63 -3.07 -3.40 -17.45
C PHE A 63 -4.57 -3.12 -17.67
N PRO A 64 -5.40 -3.27 -16.63
CA PRO A 64 -6.85 -3.32 -16.78
C PRO A 64 -7.50 -1.97 -17.15
N TRP A 65 -6.79 -0.85 -16.96
CA TRP A 65 -7.24 0.47 -17.43
C TRP A 65 -7.21 0.62 -18.97
N GLY A 66 -6.54 -0.31 -19.68
CA GLY A 66 -6.40 -0.27 -21.14
C GLY A 66 -5.69 0.98 -21.65
N GLY A 67 -5.76 1.25 -22.95
CA GLY A 67 -5.18 2.47 -23.54
C GLY A 67 -4.36 2.20 -24.79
N ASP A 68 -3.45 3.13 -25.08
CA ASP A 68 -2.40 2.96 -26.08
C ASP A 68 -1.15 2.33 -25.46
N GLU A 69 -0.11 2.14 -26.29
CA GLU A 69 1.14 1.49 -25.87
C GLU A 69 1.87 2.27 -24.76
N GLN A 70 1.75 3.61 -24.70
CA GLN A 70 2.34 4.42 -23.63
C GLN A 70 1.66 4.18 -22.30
N VAL A 71 0.32 4.25 -22.25
CA VAL A 71 -0.47 4.01 -21.02
C VAL A 71 -0.38 2.55 -20.55
N GLN A 72 0.04 1.65 -21.44
CA GLN A 72 0.32 0.25 -21.13
C GLN A 72 1.81 0.00 -20.81
N PHE A 73 2.63 1.05 -20.65
CA PHE A 73 4.05 0.96 -20.34
C PHE A 73 4.85 0.11 -21.35
N LYS A 74 4.40 0.07 -22.60
CA LYS A 74 5.13 -0.53 -23.73
C LYS A 74 5.93 0.51 -24.50
N GLU A 75 5.79 1.79 -24.17
CA GLU A 75 6.55 2.91 -24.70
C GLU A 75 6.73 3.97 -23.61
N TYR A 76 7.85 4.70 -23.64
CA TYR A 76 8.10 5.78 -22.68
C TYR A 76 7.18 7.00 -22.88
N HIS A 77 6.60 7.52 -21.81
CA HIS A 77 5.80 8.74 -21.76
C HIS A 77 6.64 9.99 -22.01
N THR A 78 6.32 10.78 -23.03
CA THR A 78 6.85 12.14 -23.17
C THR A 78 6.27 13.06 -22.11
N TYR A 79 6.92 14.19 -21.82
CA TYR A 79 6.39 15.24 -20.93
C TYR A 79 4.92 15.57 -21.22
N GLU A 80 4.56 15.81 -22.49
CA GLU A 80 3.18 16.17 -22.87
C GLU A 80 2.19 15.01 -22.66
N SER A 81 2.58 13.77 -22.99
CA SER A 81 1.71 12.59 -22.78
C SER A 81 1.49 12.31 -21.29
N MET A 82 2.56 12.38 -20.50
CA MET A 82 2.55 12.22 -19.05
C MET A 82 1.65 13.26 -18.39
N LYS A 83 1.91 14.56 -18.66
CA LYS A 83 1.13 15.67 -18.13
C LYS A 83 -0.35 15.54 -18.50
N THR A 84 -0.64 15.23 -19.76
CA THR A 84 -2.02 15.02 -20.20
C THR A 84 -2.68 13.89 -19.44
N ARG A 85 -1.96 12.78 -19.20
CA ARG A 85 -2.49 11.64 -18.46
C ARG A 85 -2.77 11.99 -16.99
N MET A 86 -1.83 12.66 -16.31
CA MET A 86 -2.02 13.16 -14.94
C MET A 86 -3.26 14.06 -14.83
N MET A 87 -3.45 15.00 -15.76
CA MET A 87 -4.63 15.87 -15.79
C MET A 87 -5.94 15.10 -15.99
N VAL A 88 -5.93 14.07 -16.86
CA VAL A 88 -7.10 13.22 -17.11
C VAL A 88 -7.45 12.44 -15.85
N LEU A 89 -6.47 11.78 -15.23
CA LEU A 89 -6.69 11.00 -14.01
C LEU A 89 -7.18 11.89 -12.85
N ALA A 90 -6.61 13.08 -12.67
CA ALA A 90 -7.07 14.02 -11.65
C ALA A 90 -8.50 14.51 -11.91
N GLN A 91 -8.88 14.68 -13.18
CA GLN A 91 -10.25 15.04 -13.52
C GLN A 91 -11.24 13.88 -13.29
N GLU A 92 -10.84 12.65 -13.56
CA GLU A 92 -11.68 11.45 -13.42
C GLU A 92 -11.83 11.01 -11.95
N ASN A 93 -10.80 11.27 -11.13
CA ASN A 93 -10.71 10.85 -9.72
C ASN A 93 -10.53 12.07 -8.80
N SER A 94 -11.38 13.10 -8.97
CA SER A 94 -11.28 14.38 -8.26
C SER A 94 -11.48 14.33 -6.74
N ASP A 95 -11.89 13.17 -6.23
CA ASP A 95 -12.02 12.87 -4.81
C ASP A 95 -10.70 12.46 -4.16
N ILE A 96 -9.72 12.00 -4.94
CA ILE A 96 -8.42 11.58 -4.45
C ILE A 96 -7.22 12.29 -5.07
N PHE A 97 -7.36 12.84 -6.28
CA PHE A 97 -6.25 13.47 -7.01
C PHE A 97 -6.48 14.97 -7.23
N GLU A 98 -5.44 15.77 -7.00
CA GLU A 98 -5.34 17.17 -7.42
C GLU A 98 -4.05 17.38 -8.22
N PHE A 99 -4.17 17.99 -9.40
CA PHE A 99 -3.05 18.21 -10.32
C PHE A 99 -2.53 19.65 -10.24
N HIS A 100 -1.20 19.76 -10.23
CA HIS A 100 -0.47 21.02 -10.11
C HIS A 100 0.74 21.07 -11.04
N GLU A 101 1.23 22.28 -11.28
CA GLU A 101 2.49 22.54 -12.00
C GLU A 101 3.26 23.64 -11.28
N GLY A 102 4.50 23.35 -10.89
CA GLY A 102 5.27 24.25 -10.03
C GLY A 102 4.53 24.58 -8.72
N LEU A 103 4.78 25.77 -8.18
CA LEU A 103 4.09 26.30 -6.99
C LEU A 103 3.52 27.69 -7.31
N ASN A 104 2.47 28.11 -6.59
CA ASN A 104 1.93 29.47 -6.76
C ASN A 104 2.94 30.55 -6.33
N GLY A 105 3.80 30.23 -5.36
CA GLY A 105 4.76 31.15 -4.76
C GLY A 105 4.12 32.09 -3.74
N GLY A 106 4.94 32.94 -3.13
CA GLY A 106 4.56 33.83 -2.04
C GLY A 106 5.75 34.11 -1.14
N THR A 107 5.51 34.41 0.13
CA THR A 107 6.59 34.43 1.13
C THR A 107 6.82 32.99 1.61
N ASN A 108 8.00 32.42 1.39
CA ASN A 108 8.35 31.12 1.97
C ASN A 108 8.76 31.24 3.45
N ASP A 109 8.99 30.12 4.11
CA ASP A 109 9.34 30.07 5.54
C ASP A 109 10.67 30.76 5.87
N ARG A 110 11.56 30.84 4.89
CA ARG A 110 12.82 31.59 4.96
C ARG A 110 12.61 33.11 4.80
N GLY A 111 11.38 33.58 4.60
CA GLY A 111 11.01 34.98 4.44
C GLY A 111 11.35 35.57 3.06
N GLN A 112 11.60 34.71 2.07
CA GLN A 112 11.92 35.08 0.69
C GLN A 112 10.63 35.18 -0.12
N GLU A 113 10.53 36.18 -1.00
CA GLU A 113 9.40 36.34 -1.90
C GLU A 113 9.68 35.58 -3.21
N THR A 114 8.80 34.65 -3.55
CA THR A 114 8.81 33.85 -4.78
C THR A 114 7.53 34.05 -5.59
N THR A 115 7.59 33.65 -6.84
CA THR A 115 6.53 33.71 -7.84
C THR A 115 6.50 32.40 -8.62
N ILE A 116 5.43 32.16 -9.38
CA ILE A 116 5.33 30.97 -10.23
C ILE A 116 6.51 30.81 -11.21
N ASP A 117 7.03 31.93 -11.72
CA ASP A 117 8.16 31.96 -12.66
C ASP A 117 9.48 31.47 -12.02
N ASP A 118 9.59 31.45 -10.69
CA ASP A 118 10.82 31.01 -9.98
C ASP A 118 11.02 29.48 -10.02
N TYR A 119 10.00 28.72 -10.43
CA TYR A 119 10.00 27.26 -10.52
C TYR A 119 9.92 26.74 -11.95
N GLU A 120 10.03 27.61 -12.95
CA GLU A 120 10.09 27.22 -14.36
C GLU A 120 11.54 26.86 -14.76
N GLY A 121 11.71 25.80 -15.56
CA GLY A 121 13.00 25.38 -16.09
C GLY A 121 13.68 26.45 -16.94
N TRP A 122 15.01 26.40 -17.03
CA TRP A 122 15.81 27.45 -17.64
C TRP A 122 15.60 27.64 -19.16
N TYR A 123 15.36 26.57 -19.91
CA TYR A 123 15.43 26.57 -21.37
C TYR A 123 14.05 26.49 -22.02
N TYR A 124 13.24 25.49 -21.66
CA TYR A 124 11.89 25.36 -22.22
C TYR A 124 10.83 26.10 -21.39
N GLY A 125 11.16 26.52 -20.16
CA GLY A 125 10.27 27.31 -19.30
C GLY A 125 9.08 26.51 -18.78
N TYR A 126 9.22 25.18 -18.66
CA TYR A 126 8.19 24.34 -18.07
C TYR A 126 8.43 24.16 -16.58
N ALA A 127 7.36 24.26 -15.80
CA ALA A 127 7.38 23.87 -14.39
C ALA A 127 7.18 22.36 -14.24
N SER A 128 7.69 21.79 -13.14
CA SER A 128 7.53 20.36 -12.85
C SER A 128 6.06 20.04 -12.52
N PRO A 129 5.43 19.07 -13.23
CA PRO A 129 4.07 18.63 -12.93
C PRO A 129 4.07 17.68 -11.73
N TRP A 130 3.05 17.78 -10.87
CA TRP A 130 2.91 16.93 -9.70
C TRP A 130 1.44 16.68 -9.33
N LEU A 131 1.20 15.61 -8.57
CA LEU A 131 -0.12 15.23 -8.05
C LEU A 131 -0.09 15.24 -6.51
N LYS A 132 -1.08 15.90 -5.91
CA LYS A 132 -1.49 15.62 -4.52
C LYS A 132 -2.46 14.45 -4.56
N ILE A 133 -2.17 13.42 -3.77
CA ILE A 133 -2.98 12.21 -3.70
C ILE A 133 -3.35 11.93 -2.23
N THR A 134 -4.63 12.03 -1.91
CA THR A 134 -5.16 11.71 -0.57
C THR A 134 -6.68 11.54 -0.59
N GLY A 135 -7.24 10.74 0.32
CA GLY A 135 -8.70 10.61 0.44
C GLY A 135 -9.39 11.91 0.80
N ASP A 136 -10.39 12.35 0.03
CA ASP A 136 -11.03 13.67 0.17
C ASP A 136 -10.07 14.83 -0.12
N VAL A 137 -9.28 14.73 -1.21
CA VAL A 137 -8.25 15.74 -1.59
C VAL A 137 -8.77 17.18 -1.68
N GLN A 138 -10.06 17.38 -1.95
CA GLN A 138 -10.68 18.71 -2.02
C GLN A 138 -11.10 19.27 -0.63
N GLY A 139 -10.92 18.47 0.42
CA GLY A 139 -11.09 18.84 1.82
C GLY A 139 -9.82 19.45 2.39
N GLY A 140 -9.54 19.14 3.66
CA GLY A 140 -8.37 19.65 4.38
C GLY A 140 -8.28 21.17 4.46
N ASP A 141 -7.10 21.64 4.88
CA ASP A 141 -6.71 23.04 4.78
C ASP A 141 -6.07 23.33 3.40
N TYR A 142 -6.14 24.59 2.98
CA TYR A 142 -5.58 25.04 1.70
C TYR A 142 -4.25 25.75 1.94
N ASN A 143 -3.18 25.24 1.33
CA ASN A 143 -1.89 25.91 1.34
C ASN A 143 -1.80 26.84 0.12
N ALA A 144 -1.79 28.16 0.39
CA ALA A 144 -1.81 29.14 -0.68
C ALA A 144 -0.50 29.24 -1.46
N PHE A 145 0.63 28.89 -0.83
CA PHE A 145 1.96 28.94 -1.43
C PHE A 145 2.14 27.80 -2.43
N ASN A 146 1.80 26.58 -2.02
CA ASN A 146 1.84 25.40 -2.89
C ASN A 146 0.68 25.42 -3.90
N GLY A 147 -0.50 25.84 -3.45
CA GLY A 147 -1.70 25.92 -4.24
C GLY A 147 -2.58 24.69 -4.18
N ASP A 148 -2.37 23.80 -3.21
CA ASP A 148 -3.03 22.52 -3.00
C ASP A 148 -4.06 22.54 -1.86
N ASN A 149 -5.03 21.64 -1.96
CA ASN A 149 -5.98 21.30 -0.90
C ASN A 149 -5.62 19.93 -0.31
N GLY A 150 -6.42 19.47 0.65
CA GLY A 150 -6.26 18.13 1.21
C GLY A 150 -5.02 18.03 2.11
N ASN A 151 -4.69 19.11 2.81
CA ASN A 151 -3.65 19.17 3.84
C ASN A 151 -4.30 18.91 5.21
N TYR A 152 -3.95 17.80 5.86
CA TYR A 152 -4.53 17.31 7.10
C TYR A 152 -3.43 17.03 8.14
N ALA A 153 -3.41 17.82 9.21
CA ALA A 153 -2.46 17.67 10.32
C ALA A 153 -2.45 16.29 11.03
N ASP A 154 -3.44 15.42 10.79
CA ASP A 154 -3.52 14.07 11.35
C ASP A 154 -3.12 12.96 10.35
N ARG A 155 -2.66 13.33 9.14
CA ARG A 155 -2.20 12.38 8.12
C ARG A 155 -0.71 12.57 7.89
N PRO A 156 0.07 11.48 7.85
CA PRO A 156 1.47 11.56 7.50
C PRO A 156 1.69 11.77 6.00
N ASP A 157 2.73 12.52 5.69
CA ASP A 157 3.05 12.94 4.34
C ASP A 157 4.24 12.17 3.78
N ILE A 158 4.22 11.95 2.47
CA ILE A 158 5.32 11.35 1.73
C ILE A 158 5.54 12.06 0.40
N MET A 159 6.79 12.36 0.10
CA MET A 159 7.22 12.88 -1.20
C MET A 159 7.88 11.77 -2.02
N ILE A 160 7.45 11.65 -3.28
CA ILE A 160 7.99 10.69 -4.24
C ILE A 160 8.39 11.46 -5.49
N VAL A 161 9.67 11.37 -5.85
CA VAL A 161 10.25 12.16 -6.93
C VAL A 161 10.93 11.27 -7.96
N GLY A 162 10.69 11.53 -9.24
CA GLY A 162 11.44 10.91 -10.34
C GLY A 162 12.20 11.95 -11.16
N ASN A 163 13.14 11.45 -11.97
CA ASN A 163 13.85 12.23 -12.98
C ASN A 163 14.63 13.44 -12.46
N HIS A 164 15.40 13.30 -11.39
CA HIS A 164 16.46 14.27 -11.08
C HIS A 164 17.50 14.35 -12.22
N HIS A 165 17.81 13.21 -12.86
CA HIS A 165 18.66 13.18 -14.03
C HIS A 165 17.87 12.85 -15.30
N ALA A 166 18.11 13.64 -16.35
CA ALA A 166 17.32 13.65 -17.57
C ALA A 166 17.22 12.28 -18.29
N ARG A 167 18.35 11.60 -18.46
CA ARG A 167 18.48 10.29 -19.14
C ARG A 167 17.85 9.10 -18.43
N GLU A 168 17.39 9.26 -17.20
CA GLU A 168 16.96 8.13 -16.38
C GLU A 168 15.48 7.84 -16.64
N TRP A 169 15.13 7.30 -17.81
CA TRP A 169 13.74 7.35 -18.26
C TRP A 169 12.78 6.48 -17.45
N MET A 170 13.24 5.34 -16.93
CA MET A 170 12.42 4.53 -16.03
C MET A 170 12.03 5.29 -14.75
N SER A 171 12.82 6.29 -14.34
CA SER A 171 12.65 6.95 -13.02
C SER A 171 11.35 7.75 -12.91
N TYR A 172 10.76 8.15 -14.04
CA TYR A 172 9.44 8.77 -14.06
C TYR A 172 8.34 7.80 -14.50
N GLU A 173 8.66 6.68 -15.18
CA GLU A 173 7.67 5.65 -15.53
C GLU A 173 7.12 4.93 -14.30
N THR A 174 7.97 4.55 -13.35
CA THR A 174 7.51 3.88 -12.12
C THR A 174 6.53 4.76 -11.31
N PRO A 175 6.80 6.05 -11.03
CA PRO A 175 5.80 6.96 -10.48
C PRO A 175 4.50 7.05 -11.27
N LEU A 176 4.55 6.97 -12.61
CA LEU A 176 3.33 6.99 -13.43
C LEU A 176 2.51 5.70 -13.26
N LEU A 177 3.17 4.55 -13.10
CA LEU A 177 2.46 3.31 -12.79
C LEU A 177 1.76 3.39 -11.43
N VAL A 178 2.40 3.99 -10.43
CA VAL A 178 1.78 4.23 -9.11
C VAL A 178 0.46 4.98 -9.23
N MET A 179 0.42 6.10 -9.97
CA MET A 179 -0.83 6.87 -10.11
C MET A 179 -1.92 6.11 -10.87
N GLU A 180 -1.56 5.28 -11.86
CA GLU A 180 -2.52 4.45 -12.60
C GLU A 180 -3.12 3.37 -11.69
N THR A 181 -2.27 2.69 -10.92
CA THR A 181 -2.68 1.69 -9.92
C THR A 181 -3.62 2.30 -8.90
N ILE A 182 -3.29 3.46 -8.33
CA ILE A 182 -4.16 4.15 -7.37
C ILE A 182 -5.49 4.54 -8.04
N ALA A 183 -5.47 5.16 -9.21
CA ALA A 183 -6.67 5.61 -9.90
C ALA A 183 -7.63 4.47 -10.26
N TYR A 184 -7.08 3.30 -10.62
CA TYR A 184 -7.88 2.16 -11.02
C TYR A 184 -8.46 1.40 -9.82
N TYR A 185 -7.63 1.09 -8.82
CA TYR A 185 -7.98 0.17 -7.73
C TYR A 185 -8.58 0.84 -6.49
N TYR A 186 -8.50 2.17 -6.36
CA TYR A 186 -9.08 2.89 -5.22
C TYR A 186 -10.60 2.63 -5.10
N ASP A 187 -11.03 2.29 -3.88
CA ASP A 187 -12.42 1.99 -3.51
C ASP A 187 -13.02 0.74 -4.19
N MET A 188 -12.19 -0.05 -4.89
CA MET A 188 -12.60 -1.34 -5.46
C MET A 188 -12.74 -2.40 -4.35
N PRO A 189 -13.70 -3.34 -4.48
CA PRO A 189 -13.71 -4.54 -3.65
C PRO A 189 -12.54 -5.45 -4.04
N PRO A 190 -12.18 -6.42 -3.17
CA PRO A 190 -11.23 -7.48 -3.51
C PRO A 190 -11.47 -8.01 -4.92
N THR A 191 -10.47 -7.84 -5.77
CA THR A 191 -10.47 -8.24 -7.18
C THR A 191 -9.45 -9.36 -7.38
N ASP A 192 -9.73 -10.17 -8.39
CA ASP A 192 -8.91 -11.32 -8.81
C ASP A 192 -8.26 -10.78 -10.09
N ASN A 193 -7.06 -10.22 -9.94
CA ASN A 193 -6.44 -9.34 -10.93
C ASN A 193 -5.58 -10.10 -11.96
N ASP A 194 -5.13 -11.29 -11.59
CA ASP A 194 -4.31 -12.24 -12.32
C ASP A 194 -5.18 -13.32 -12.98
N GLY A 195 -6.33 -13.68 -12.39
CA GLY A 195 -7.37 -14.52 -12.99
C GLY A 195 -7.41 -15.98 -12.53
N ASP A 196 -6.65 -16.34 -11.50
CA ASP A 196 -6.56 -17.71 -10.97
C ASP A 196 -7.81 -18.13 -10.15
N GLY A 197 -8.61 -17.15 -9.71
CA GLY A 197 -9.84 -17.31 -8.94
C GLY A 197 -9.73 -17.12 -7.43
N LEU A 198 -8.58 -16.65 -6.95
CA LEU A 198 -8.31 -16.30 -5.57
C LEU A 198 -8.24 -14.76 -5.40
N PHE A 199 -7.96 -14.29 -4.18
CA PHE A 199 -8.08 -12.87 -3.81
C PHE A 199 -7.13 -12.51 -2.66
N ASP A 200 -6.52 -11.32 -2.71
CA ASP A 200 -5.66 -10.74 -1.65
C ASP A 200 -4.50 -11.70 -1.27
N GLU A 201 -3.73 -12.16 -2.25
CA GLU A 201 -2.81 -13.31 -2.11
C GLU A 201 -1.40 -12.89 -1.70
N ASP A 202 -0.72 -12.14 -2.57
CA ASP A 202 0.66 -11.72 -2.36
C ASP A 202 0.71 -10.22 -2.05
N PRO A 203 0.88 -9.83 -0.78
CA PRO A 203 1.25 -8.46 -0.46
C PRO A 203 2.65 -8.14 -1.02
N TRP A 204 3.03 -6.86 -1.01
CA TRP A 204 4.37 -6.47 -1.46
C TRP A 204 5.45 -7.04 -0.53
N GLY A 205 6.27 -7.96 -1.03
CA GLY A 205 7.39 -8.57 -0.29
C GLY A 205 7.05 -9.92 0.34
N ASP A 206 7.95 -10.47 1.17
CA ASP A 206 7.76 -11.76 1.87
C ASP A 206 6.94 -11.52 3.15
N ALA A 207 5.62 -11.69 3.09
CA ALA A 207 4.77 -11.40 4.25
C ALA A 207 4.70 -12.53 5.28
N ASP A 208 4.97 -13.78 4.89
CA ASP A 208 4.97 -14.91 5.82
C ASP A 208 6.32 -15.11 6.53
N GLY A 209 7.38 -14.47 6.01
CA GLY A 209 8.73 -14.40 6.56
C GLY A 209 9.54 -15.69 6.39
N ASP A 210 9.20 -16.53 5.40
CA ASP A 210 9.89 -17.78 5.14
C ASP A 210 11.13 -17.65 4.23
N GLY A 211 11.33 -16.47 3.65
CA GLY A 211 12.41 -16.10 2.74
C GLY A 211 12.09 -16.33 1.26
N ILE A 212 10.82 -16.53 0.92
CA ILE A 212 10.28 -16.68 -0.44
C ILE A 212 9.26 -15.55 -0.63
N LEU A 213 9.28 -14.90 -1.79
CA LEU A 213 8.35 -13.79 -2.09
C LEU A 213 6.97 -14.30 -2.57
N ASP A 214 6.95 -15.45 -3.23
CA ASP A 214 5.73 -16.18 -3.64
C ASP A 214 5.04 -16.78 -2.40
N ASP A 215 4.16 -16.00 -1.75
CA ASP A 215 3.51 -16.31 -0.47
C ASP A 215 2.40 -17.37 -0.65
N ASP A 216 1.74 -17.42 -1.81
CA ASP A 216 0.64 -18.35 -2.11
C ASP A 216 1.12 -19.67 -2.79
N GLY A 217 2.31 -19.64 -3.40
CA GLY A 217 3.03 -20.75 -4.00
C GLY A 217 2.68 -21.04 -5.46
N ASP A 218 2.05 -20.11 -6.16
CA ASP A 218 1.52 -20.34 -7.51
C ASP A 218 2.62 -20.34 -8.60
N CYS A 219 3.62 -19.46 -8.48
CA CYS A 219 4.81 -19.45 -9.32
C CYS A 219 5.62 -20.72 -9.04
N LEU A 220 5.79 -21.09 -7.78
CA LEU A 220 6.46 -22.32 -7.36
C LEU A 220 5.75 -23.58 -7.88
N ALA A 221 4.45 -23.53 -8.17
CA ALA A 221 3.69 -24.62 -8.76
C ALA A 221 3.96 -24.82 -10.28
N LEU A 222 4.46 -23.78 -10.97
CA LEU A 222 4.80 -23.83 -12.40
C LEU A 222 5.96 -24.79 -12.71
N ALA A 223 6.02 -25.23 -13.97
CA ALA A 223 7.20 -25.95 -14.46
C ALA A 223 8.47 -25.07 -14.35
N PRO A 224 9.65 -25.61 -13.98
CA PRO A 224 10.86 -24.81 -13.73
C PRO A 224 11.33 -23.93 -14.89
N GLU A 225 10.92 -24.22 -16.12
CA GLU A 225 11.19 -23.37 -17.29
C GLU A 225 10.35 -22.08 -17.37
N PHE A 226 9.31 -21.93 -16.55
CA PHE A 226 8.42 -20.76 -16.51
C PHE A 226 8.55 -19.93 -15.24
N GLN A 227 9.34 -20.40 -14.27
CA GLN A 227 9.53 -19.73 -12.98
C GLN A 227 10.44 -18.48 -13.06
N ASP A 228 11.23 -18.34 -14.12
CA ASP A 228 12.13 -17.21 -14.36
C ASP A 228 11.60 -16.46 -15.59
N SER A 229 10.50 -15.76 -15.38
CA SER A 229 9.68 -15.11 -16.41
C SER A 229 10.33 -13.82 -16.92
N ASN A 230 11.04 -13.10 -16.06
CA ASN A 230 11.82 -11.90 -16.41
C ASN A 230 13.23 -12.22 -16.95
N GLY A 231 13.71 -13.47 -16.76
CA GLY A 231 14.98 -13.96 -17.32
C GLY A 231 16.23 -13.49 -16.59
N ASP A 232 16.11 -13.02 -15.34
CA ASP A 232 17.25 -12.59 -14.51
C ASP A 232 18.04 -13.77 -13.90
N GLY A 233 17.49 -14.98 -14.00
CA GLY A 233 18.11 -16.22 -13.54
C GLY A 233 17.79 -16.61 -12.10
N LYS A 234 16.85 -15.91 -11.44
CA LYS A 234 16.32 -16.23 -10.11
C LYS A 234 14.85 -16.63 -10.24
N PRO A 235 14.52 -17.94 -10.11
CA PRO A 235 13.14 -18.39 -10.29
C PRO A 235 12.23 -17.94 -9.14
N CYS A 236 11.02 -17.48 -9.46
CA CYS A 236 9.99 -16.97 -8.54
C CYS A 236 10.56 -15.92 -7.60
N SER A 237 11.18 -14.91 -8.20
CA SER A 237 11.76 -13.77 -7.49
C SER A 237 11.13 -12.46 -7.95
N ALA A 238 11.57 -11.34 -7.38
CA ALA A 238 10.95 -10.04 -7.59
C ALA A 238 10.81 -9.69 -9.08
N GLY A 239 9.58 -9.35 -9.50
CA GLY A 239 9.24 -9.06 -10.88
C GLY A 239 9.04 -10.28 -11.78
N ASP A 240 9.06 -11.51 -11.24
CA ASP A 240 8.47 -12.66 -11.91
C ASP A 240 6.95 -12.67 -11.77
N LEU A 241 6.26 -13.29 -12.73
CA LEU A 241 4.81 -13.54 -12.63
C LEU A 241 4.50 -14.46 -11.43
N GLY A 242 3.49 -14.11 -10.63
CA GLY A 242 3.08 -14.89 -9.45
C GLY A 242 3.93 -14.69 -8.21
N VAL A 243 4.45 -13.48 -7.99
CA VAL A 243 5.35 -13.20 -6.85
C VAL A 243 4.97 -11.92 -6.11
N ASP A 244 4.47 -10.91 -6.83
CA ASP A 244 4.00 -9.64 -6.27
C ASP A 244 2.64 -9.25 -6.85
N GLU A 245 1.72 -10.22 -6.89
CA GLU A 245 0.38 -10.10 -7.48
C GLU A 245 -0.75 -9.97 -6.46
N ASP A 246 -1.92 -9.52 -6.92
CA ASP A 246 -3.12 -9.49 -6.09
C ASP A 246 -3.03 -8.80 -4.70
N PHE A 247 -2.29 -7.70 -4.62
CA PHE A 247 -2.26 -6.84 -3.45
C PHE A 247 -3.67 -6.36 -3.04
N SER A 248 -3.88 -6.13 -1.73
CA SER A 248 -5.21 -5.79 -1.25
C SER A 248 -5.69 -4.38 -1.63
N GLU A 249 -6.76 -4.27 -2.43
CA GLU A 249 -7.37 -2.97 -2.75
C GLU A 249 -7.96 -2.27 -1.52
N VAL A 250 -8.34 -3.05 -0.51
CA VAL A 250 -8.82 -2.51 0.76
C VAL A 250 -7.69 -1.82 1.50
N GLU A 251 -6.50 -2.41 1.52
CA GLU A 251 -5.31 -1.80 2.13
C GLU A 251 -4.84 -0.59 1.35
N LEU A 252 -4.81 -0.67 0.01
CA LEU A 252 -4.55 0.48 -0.85
C LEU A 252 -5.50 1.65 -0.51
N THR A 253 -6.81 1.38 -0.49
CA THR A 253 -7.83 2.40 -0.19
C THR A 253 -7.64 3.00 1.21
N ASN A 254 -7.31 2.17 2.21
CA ASN A 254 -7.03 2.66 3.56
C ASN A 254 -5.77 3.52 3.60
N LEU A 255 -4.72 3.13 2.88
CA LEU A 255 -3.46 3.87 2.80
C LEU A 255 -3.69 5.26 2.19
N ILE A 256 -4.37 5.34 1.05
CA ILE A 256 -4.70 6.64 0.41
C ILE A 256 -5.58 7.52 1.31
N ASN A 257 -6.49 6.93 2.09
CA ASN A 257 -7.33 7.68 3.03
C ASN A 257 -6.59 8.19 4.28
N GLN A 258 -5.39 7.66 4.56
CA GLN A 258 -4.62 7.95 5.78
C GLN A 258 -3.26 8.60 5.48
N ARG A 259 -2.98 8.93 4.22
CA ARG A 259 -1.70 9.49 3.77
C ARG A 259 -1.91 10.65 2.83
N GLU A 260 -0.90 11.49 2.76
CA GLU A 260 -0.81 12.54 1.75
C GLU A 260 0.42 12.27 0.90
N ILE A 261 0.19 11.84 -0.33
CA ILE A 261 1.25 11.48 -1.25
C ILE A 261 1.45 12.63 -2.22
N TYR A 262 2.65 13.18 -2.22
CA TYR A 262 3.12 14.18 -3.17
C TYR A 262 3.95 13.48 -4.24
N LEU A 263 3.36 13.27 -5.40
CA LEU A 263 3.96 12.52 -6.50
C LEU A 263 4.46 13.49 -7.58
N ILE A 264 5.78 13.54 -7.79
CA ILE A 264 6.46 14.37 -8.79
C ILE A 264 7.19 13.44 -9.76
N PRO A 265 6.52 12.93 -10.82
CA PRO A 265 7.15 11.96 -11.72
C PRO A 265 8.39 12.52 -12.42
N MET A 266 8.34 13.79 -12.87
CA MET A 266 9.40 14.39 -13.67
C MET A 266 9.84 15.73 -13.10
N LEU A 267 10.93 15.71 -12.32
CA LEU A 267 11.54 16.93 -11.78
C LEU A 267 12.27 17.72 -12.87
N ASN A 268 13.19 17.09 -13.60
CA ASN A 268 14.02 17.71 -14.64
C ASN A 268 13.36 17.69 -16.03
N VAL A 269 12.23 18.39 -16.16
CA VAL A 269 11.45 18.45 -17.41
C VAL A 269 12.30 18.90 -18.59
N ASP A 270 13.06 19.99 -18.41
CA ASP A 270 13.88 20.57 -19.46
C ASP A 270 14.96 19.59 -19.96
N GLY A 271 15.69 18.99 -19.03
CA GLY A 271 16.71 18.00 -19.35
C GLY A 271 16.12 16.77 -20.02
N ASN A 272 14.97 16.26 -19.56
CA ASN A 272 14.32 15.10 -20.16
C ASN A 272 13.90 15.35 -21.61
N ILE A 273 13.25 16.48 -21.89
CA ILE A 273 12.87 16.86 -23.26
C ILE A 273 14.10 16.90 -24.15
N TYR A 274 15.18 17.55 -23.71
CA TYR A 274 16.40 17.65 -24.50
C TYR A 274 17.08 16.29 -24.72
N ASP A 275 17.13 15.44 -23.70
CA ASP A 275 17.67 14.08 -23.85
C ASP A 275 16.89 13.26 -24.87
N ARG A 276 15.56 13.27 -24.74
CA ARG A 276 14.64 12.50 -25.57
C ARG A 276 14.51 12.97 -27.00
N GLU A 277 14.62 14.28 -27.24
CA GLU A 277 14.32 14.86 -28.55
C GLU A 277 15.58 15.25 -29.33
N GLU A 278 16.67 15.59 -28.64
CA GLU A 278 17.87 16.17 -29.26
C GLU A 278 19.14 15.37 -29.00
N TYR A 279 19.48 15.08 -27.74
CA TYR A 279 20.76 14.46 -27.37
C TYR A 279 20.81 12.97 -27.70
N CYS A 280 19.80 12.22 -27.24
CA CYS A 280 19.64 10.82 -27.58
C CYS A 280 18.20 10.42 -27.92
N ALA A 281 17.78 10.86 -29.11
CA ALA A 281 16.46 10.52 -29.62
C ALA A 281 16.25 9.01 -29.86
N ALA A 282 14.99 8.58 -29.70
CA ALA A 282 14.57 7.20 -29.89
C ALA A 282 14.96 6.62 -31.28
N PRO A 283 15.36 5.34 -31.38
CA PRO A 283 15.45 4.34 -30.30
C PRO A 283 16.73 4.51 -29.46
N ALA A 284 16.59 5.01 -28.24
CA ALA A 284 17.70 5.35 -27.34
C ALA A 284 18.34 4.09 -26.75
N TRP A 285 17.53 3.05 -26.52
CA TRP A 285 17.98 1.73 -26.09
C TRP A 285 18.94 1.04 -27.07
N GLU A 286 18.89 1.38 -28.37
CA GLU A 286 19.87 0.88 -29.35
C GLU A 286 21.09 1.80 -29.48
N SER A 287 20.86 3.11 -29.42
CA SER A 287 21.87 4.10 -29.80
C SER A 287 22.73 4.58 -28.62
N CYS A 288 22.16 4.63 -27.42
CA CYS A 288 22.79 5.17 -26.20
C CYS A 288 22.25 4.53 -24.91
N PRO A 289 22.11 3.19 -24.79
CA PRO A 289 21.43 2.57 -23.63
C PRO A 289 21.99 2.97 -22.26
N THR A 290 23.30 3.23 -22.17
CA THR A 290 24.00 3.60 -20.94
C THR A 290 24.67 4.98 -21.02
N SER A 291 24.15 5.88 -21.86
CA SER A 291 24.64 7.27 -21.96
C SER A 291 23.49 8.21 -22.31
N GLY A 292 23.59 9.47 -21.97
CA GLY A 292 22.56 10.46 -22.28
C GLY A 292 22.86 11.77 -21.57
N TRP A 293 22.04 12.77 -21.81
CA TRP A 293 22.06 14.03 -21.08
C TRP A 293 21.63 13.79 -19.63
N ARG A 294 22.33 14.41 -18.67
CA ARG A 294 22.11 14.15 -17.25
C ARG A 294 21.49 15.33 -16.51
N LYS A 295 22.02 16.52 -16.75
CA LYS A 295 21.81 17.72 -15.94
C LYS A 295 20.51 18.44 -16.32
N ASN A 296 20.17 19.53 -15.63
CA ASN A 296 19.20 20.50 -16.17
C ASN A 296 19.82 21.28 -17.35
N LEU A 297 19.14 22.31 -17.85
CA LEU A 297 19.59 23.11 -19.00
C LEU A 297 20.00 24.54 -18.64
N ARG A 298 20.53 24.76 -17.44
CA ARG A 298 21.10 26.06 -17.06
C ARG A 298 22.25 26.44 -18.00
N ASP A 299 22.16 27.59 -18.66
CA ASP A 299 23.29 28.17 -19.40
C ASP A 299 24.42 28.59 -18.44
N ASN A 300 25.59 27.97 -18.61
CA ASN A 300 26.81 28.25 -17.83
C ASN A 300 27.89 28.95 -18.68
N THR A 301 27.58 29.27 -19.94
CA THR A 301 28.52 29.78 -20.93
C THR A 301 28.75 31.28 -20.76
N VAL A 302 30.02 31.69 -20.87
CA VAL A 302 30.40 33.10 -20.71
C VAL A 302 30.43 33.80 -22.07
N THR A 303 29.26 34.20 -22.60
CA THR A 303 29.17 34.93 -23.88
C THR A 303 29.21 36.47 -23.75
N GLY A 304 29.88 37.01 -22.72
CA GLY A 304 30.34 38.40 -22.72
C GLY A 304 29.32 39.48 -22.27
N VAL A 305 29.77 40.33 -21.33
CA VAL A 305 29.18 41.60 -20.83
C VAL A 305 27.69 41.63 -20.43
N THR A 306 27.04 40.49 -20.18
CA THR A 306 25.80 40.45 -19.41
C THR A 306 25.86 39.38 -18.32
N PRO A 307 25.42 39.66 -17.07
CA PRO A 307 25.32 38.68 -15.98
C PRO A 307 23.99 37.89 -16.00
N ILE A 308 23.34 37.80 -17.15
CA ILE A 308 22.03 37.14 -17.34
C ILE A 308 22.29 35.95 -18.28
N PRO A 309 21.77 34.74 -17.99
CA PRO A 309 21.80 33.59 -18.91
C PRO A 309 21.30 34.00 -20.30
N ASP A 310 22.02 33.62 -21.36
CA ASP A 310 21.58 33.88 -22.73
C ASP A 310 20.64 32.75 -23.18
N LEU A 311 19.34 32.92 -22.89
CA LEU A 311 18.30 31.96 -23.26
C LEU A 311 18.14 31.75 -24.78
N ASP A 312 18.84 32.54 -25.61
CA ASP A 312 18.83 32.43 -27.08
C ASP A 312 20.06 31.63 -27.62
N GLU A 313 20.93 31.08 -26.76
CA GLU A 313 22.08 30.24 -27.14
C GLU A 313 21.69 28.74 -27.29
N ASP A 314 22.28 28.05 -28.28
CA ASP A 314 22.13 26.60 -28.41
C ASP A 314 22.84 25.89 -27.24
N VAL A 315 22.26 24.83 -26.68
CA VAL A 315 22.84 24.08 -25.54
C VAL A 315 24.29 23.65 -25.81
N ASP A 316 25.23 24.08 -24.96
CA ASP A 316 26.63 23.60 -24.96
C ASP A 316 26.75 22.37 -24.06
N GLU A 317 26.71 21.19 -24.69
CA GLU A 317 26.84 19.90 -24.03
C GLU A 317 28.10 19.75 -23.14
N GLY A 318 29.13 20.56 -23.39
CA GLY A 318 30.39 20.55 -22.63
C GLY A 318 30.44 21.53 -21.45
N CYS A 319 29.34 22.23 -21.15
CA CYS A 319 29.31 23.35 -20.23
C CYS A 319 28.00 23.45 -19.44
N ASP A 320 26.87 23.39 -20.14
CA ASP A 320 25.57 23.76 -19.61
C ASP A 320 25.01 22.70 -18.68
N GLY A 321 24.09 23.12 -17.83
CA GLY A 321 23.39 22.31 -16.85
C GLY A 321 24.09 22.19 -15.51
N VAL A 322 23.28 21.99 -14.48
CA VAL A 322 23.65 21.63 -13.11
C VAL A 322 23.09 20.23 -12.82
N ASP A 323 23.88 19.41 -12.13
CA ASP A 323 23.42 18.13 -11.60
C ASP A 323 22.51 18.42 -10.40
N LEU A 324 21.20 18.22 -10.58
CA LEU A 324 20.19 18.49 -9.56
C LEU A 324 20.45 17.68 -8.29
N ASN A 325 20.92 16.42 -8.42
CA ASN A 325 21.22 15.57 -7.28
C ASN A 325 22.63 15.85 -6.68
N ARG A 326 23.22 17.01 -7.00
CA ARG A 326 24.39 17.60 -6.31
C ARG A 326 24.11 19.02 -5.85
N ASN A 327 22.88 19.49 -6.02
CA ASN A 327 22.51 20.87 -5.79
C ASN A 327 21.69 21.07 -4.51
N TYR A 328 21.57 20.10 -3.60
CA TYR A 328 20.94 20.31 -2.29
C TYR A 328 21.93 20.87 -1.26
N GLN A 329 21.44 21.58 -0.24
CA GLN A 329 22.29 22.38 0.67
C GLN A 329 23.10 21.58 1.69
N PHE A 330 22.63 20.40 2.08
CA PHE A 330 23.28 19.61 3.14
C PHE A 330 24.65 19.12 2.69
N GLU A 331 25.70 19.52 3.40
CA GLU A 331 27.10 19.20 3.11
C GLU A 331 27.49 19.53 1.64
N TRP A 332 26.87 20.57 1.07
CA TRP A 332 27.06 20.96 -0.33
C TRP A 332 28.53 21.33 -0.62
N GLY A 333 29.11 20.71 -1.65
CA GLY A 333 30.50 21.00 -2.04
C GLY A 333 31.56 20.40 -1.11
N ALA A 334 31.18 19.60 -0.11
CA ALA A 334 32.09 18.83 0.74
C ALA A 334 33.00 17.90 -0.10
N PRO A 335 34.26 17.65 0.32
CA PRO A 335 35.40 17.45 -0.59
C PRO A 335 35.48 16.10 -1.33
N LEU A 336 34.41 15.28 -1.37
CA LEU A 336 34.49 13.88 -1.80
C LEU A 336 33.66 13.47 -3.03
N GLY A 337 32.69 14.27 -3.50
CA GLY A 337 31.76 13.81 -4.56
C GLY A 337 31.33 14.81 -5.63
N ALA A 338 31.37 16.11 -5.34
CA ALA A 338 31.00 17.17 -6.28
C ALA A 338 32.23 17.88 -6.88
N THR A 339 32.10 18.37 -8.11
CA THR A 339 33.13 19.23 -8.72
C THR A 339 32.70 20.69 -8.70
N GLY A 340 33.10 21.39 -7.64
CA GLY A 340 33.03 22.85 -7.62
C GLY A 340 33.90 23.45 -8.72
N PRO A 341 33.48 24.53 -9.40
CA PRO A 341 34.28 25.13 -10.45
C PRO A 341 35.49 25.84 -9.81
N LEU A 342 36.66 25.75 -10.45
CA LEU A 342 37.87 26.49 -10.01
C LEU A 342 37.66 28.02 -10.00
N PHE A 343 36.59 28.50 -10.64
CA PHE A 343 36.08 29.87 -10.61
C PHE A 343 34.53 29.85 -10.53
N PRO A 344 33.88 30.63 -9.64
CA PRO A 344 32.42 30.63 -9.45
C PRO A 344 31.63 30.75 -10.77
N GLY A 345 30.72 29.81 -11.01
CA GLY A 345 29.62 29.93 -11.97
C GLY A 345 29.99 29.99 -13.45
N MET A 346 31.19 29.59 -13.88
CA MET A 346 31.61 29.71 -15.29
C MET A 346 32.43 28.50 -15.77
N CYS A 347 31.97 27.80 -16.81
CA CYS A 347 32.79 26.83 -17.52
C CYS A 347 33.62 27.53 -18.61
N TYR A 348 34.88 27.10 -18.76
CA TYR A 348 35.75 27.56 -19.85
C TYR A 348 35.83 26.44 -20.90
N ALA A 349 34.81 26.36 -21.77
CA ALA A 349 34.71 25.52 -22.98
C ALA A 349 35.51 24.19 -22.98
N GLY A 350 34.79 23.07 -22.91
CA GLY A 350 35.32 21.73 -23.22
C GLY A 350 35.62 20.83 -22.02
N GLN A 351 34.97 21.04 -20.87
CA GLN A 351 34.98 20.10 -19.75
C GLN A 351 33.58 19.52 -19.54
N ASN A 352 33.30 18.37 -20.15
CA ASN A 352 32.10 17.60 -19.86
C ASN A 352 32.11 17.23 -18.36
N ASN A 353 31.22 17.85 -17.60
CA ASN A 353 31.11 17.69 -16.17
C ASN A 353 29.67 17.36 -15.80
N ASP A 354 29.38 16.06 -15.77
CA ASP A 354 28.10 15.46 -15.40
C ASP A 354 27.72 15.70 -13.93
N VAL A 355 28.68 16.09 -13.07
CA VAL A 355 28.50 16.23 -11.60
C VAL A 355 28.75 17.66 -11.12
N TYR A 356 28.45 18.64 -11.98
CA TYR A 356 28.54 20.05 -11.61
C TYR A 356 27.44 20.39 -10.59
N ASN A 357 27.83 20.79 -9.38
CA ASN A 357 26.94 20.99 -8.24
C ASN A 357 26.25 22.36 -8.19
N GLY A 358 26.49 23.21 -9.19
CA GLY A 358 25.91 24.54 -9.27
C GLY A 358 26.85 25.67 -8.81
N PRO A 359 26.38 26.93 -8.92
CA PRO A 359 27.12 28.09 -8.45
C PRO A 359 27.25 28.12 -6.91
N VAL A 360 28.31 28.77 -6.43
CA VAL A 360 28.43 29.14 -5.01
C VAL A 360 27.48 30.29 -4.68
N ASP A 361 26.97 30.29 -3.45
CA ASP A 361 26.29 31.46 -2.89
C ASP A 361 27.32 32.51 -2.44
N THR A 362 26.93 33.78 -2.50
CA THR A 362 27.74 34.93 -2.06
C THR A 362 26.92 35.94 -1.27
N VAL A 363 25.73 35.54 -0.83
CA VAL A 363 24.91 36.29 0.11
C VAL A 363 25.55 36.19 1.50
N ASP A 364 25.47 37.30 2.23
CA ASP A 364 25.83 37.47 3.64
C ASP A 364 24.49 37.57 4.37
N GLN A 365 23.99 36.44 4.85
CA GLN A 365 22.64 36.21 5.37
C GLN A 365 22.45 37.01 6.66
N ASP A 366 23.46 37.08 7.51
CA ASP A 366 23.40 37.70 8.83
C ASP A 366 23.97 39.13 8.87
N GLN A 367 24.58 39.58 7.77
CA GLN A 367 25.17 40.90 7.55
C GLN A 367 26.39 41.21 8.42
N ASP A 368 27.14 40.21 8.83
CA ASP A 368 28.37 40.37 9.61
C ASP A 368 29.59 40.73 8.73
N GLY A 369 29.47 40.56 7.41
CA GLY A 369 30.49 40.87 6.41
C GLY A 369 31.45 39.73 6.10
N LYS A 370 31.19 38.53 6.59
CA LYS A 370 31.80 37.27 6.18
C LYS A 370 30.82 36.54 5.24
N LEU A 371 31.26 35.39 4.72
CA LEU A 371 30.57 34.59 3.69
C LEU A 371 31.09 33.16 3.82
N ASN A 372 30.27 32.16 3.50
CA ASN A 372 30.65 30.75 3.44
C ASN A 372 31.18 30.24 4.78
N GLU A 373 30.38 30.43 5.83
CA GLU A 373 30.76 30.14 7.22
C GLU A 373 30.40 28.71 7.59
N ASP A 374 29.10 28.38 7.61
CA ASP A 374 28.58 27.11 8.11
C ASP A 374 27.73 26.38 7.05
N HIS A 375 27.78 25.06 7.02
CA HIS A 375 26.86 24.26 6.20
C HIS A 375 25.49 24.17 6.87
N VAL A 376 24.46 23.76 6.14
CA VAL A 376 23.14 23.49 6.72
C VAL A 376 23.15 22.10 7.37
N ASP A 377 23.75 21.97 8.56
CA ASP A 377 23.96 20.70 9.26
C ASP A 377 23.83 20.78 10.80
N GLY A 378 23.46 21.94 11.33
CA GLY A 378 23.31 22.26 12.74
C GLY A 378 24.62 22.44 13.51
N LYS A 379 25.77 22.58 12.82
CA LYS A 379 27.09 22.75 13.43
C LYS A 379 27.63 24.17 13.22
N ASP A 380 28.33 24.64 14.25
CA ASP A 380 29.10 25.89 14.29
C ASP A 380 30.54 25.57 13.81
N ASP A 381 30.77 25.61 12.50
CA ASP A 381 32.02 25.18 11.86
C ASP A 381 33.12 26.24 12.06
N ASP A 382 32.76 27.52 12.13
CA ASP A 382 33.66 28.66 12.29
C ASP A 382 33.94 29.04 13.78
N GLY A 383 33.07 28.63 14.69
CA GLY A 383 33.18 28.77 16.14
C GLY A 383 32.72 30.12 16.70
N ASP A 384 31.90 30.87 15.98
CA ASP A 384 31.40 32.19 16.39
C ASP A 384 30.09 32.16 17.20
N GLY A 385 29.46 30.98 17.25
CA GLY A 385 28.28 30.69 18.06
C GLY A 385 26.95 30.95 17.35
N LEU A 386 26.98 31.23 16.05
CA LEU A 386 25.87 31.01 15.13
C LEU A 386 25.98 29.59 14.54
N VAL A 387 24.94 29.15 13.83
CA VAL A 387 24.88 27.84 13.16
C VAL A 387 24.10 28.02 11.87
N ASP A 388 24.51 27.31 10.82
CA ASP A 388 23.85 27.26 9.52
C ASP A 388 23.73 28.63 8.80
N GLU A 389 24.64 29.57 9.05
CA GLU A 389 24.72 30.85 8.35
C GLU A 389 25.67 30.84 7.15
N ASP A 390 25.35 31.70 6.18
CA ASP A 390 26.21 32.01 5.04
C ASP A 390 26.67 30.79 4.23
N TRP A 391 25.86 29.74 4.12
CA TRP A 391 26.27 28.48 3.46
C TRP A 391 26.78 28.66 2.01
N MET A 392 27.68 27.76 1.60
CA MET A 392 28.50 27.91 0.39
C MET A 392 27.73 27.76 -0.94
N GLY A 393 26.55 27.14 -0.95
CA GLY A 393 25.74 26.89 -2.14
C GLY A 393 24.62 25.86 -1.90
N GLY A 394 23.99 25.42 -2.98
CA GLY A 394 22.81 24.54 -2.94
C GLY A 394 21.49 25.30 -3.14
N ASN A 395 20.47 24.57 -3.57
CA ASN A 395 19.15 24.98 -4.02
C ASN A 395 19.19 26.21 -4.95
N SER A 396 20.10 26.18 -5.93
CA SER A 396 20.28 27.27 -6.89
C SER A 396 19.39 27.14 -8.12
N GLU A 397 18.99 25.92 -8.45
CA GLU A 397 18.19 25.60 -9.63
C GLU A 397 16.69 25.66 -9.32
N PRO A 398 15.85 26.12 -10.29
CA PRO A 398 14.40 26.21 -10.09
C PRO A 398 13.80 24.86 -9.66
N GLU A 399 14.31 23.75 -10.20
CA GLU A 399 13.87 22.40 -9.87
C GLU A 399 14.20 22.03 -8.40
N THR A 400 15.41 22.32 -7.92
CA THR A 400 15.77 22.07 -6.51
C THR A 400 15.11 23.04 -5.53
N LYS A 401 14.85 24.28 -5.95
CA LYS A 401 14.08 25.26 -5.17
C LYS A 401 12.63 24.85 -5.03
N PHE A 402 12.05 24.27 -6.08
CA PHE A 402 10.72 23.69 -6.04
C PHE A 402 10.62 22.62 -4.95
N ILE A 403 11.56 21.67 -4.90
CA ILE A 403 11.63 20.66 -3.84
C ILE A 403 11.85 21.29 -2.46
N GLN A 404 12.77 22.26 -2.37
CA GLN A 404 13.05 22.96 -1.11
C GLN A 404 11.79 23.61 -0.54
N ASP A 405 11.14 24.46 -1.34
CA ASP A 405 9.98 25.21 -0.88
C ASP A 405 8.78 24.28 -0.66
N MET A 406 8.57 23.25 -1.47
CA MET A 406 7.53 22.26 -1.21
C MET A 406 7.74 21.50 0.11
N THR A 407 9.00 21.17 0.44
CA THR A 407 9.36 20.47 1.69
C THR A 407 9.20 21.36 2.91
N GLU A 408 9.75 22.57 2.85
CA GLU A 408 9.75 23.49 3.98
C GLU A 408 8.34 24.06 4.25
N MET A 409 7.55 24.31 3.20
CA MET A 409 6.17 24.83 3.34
C MET A 409 5.13 23.76 3.68
N ASN A 410 5.53 22.50 3.82
CA ASN A 410 4.68 21.38 4.22
C ASN A 410 4.76 21.21 5.74
N ASP A 411 3.97 22.01 6.46
CA ASP A 411 3.84 22.06 7.92
C ASP A 411 2.35 22.20 8.26
N ASP A 412 1.63 21.08 8.17
CA ASP A 412 0.18 21.03 8.29
C ASP A 412 -0.27 21.15 9.74
N ASP A 413 0.55 20.68 10.68
CA ASP A 413 0.29 20.77 12.13
C ASP A 413 0.78 22.09 12.77
N GLY A 414 1.62 22.85 12.06
CA GLY A 414 2.12 24.16 12.46
C GLY A 414 3.21 24.09 13.53
N ASP A 415 3.93 22.98 13.64
CA ASP A 415 5.02 22.79 14.60
C ASP A 415 6.36 23.39 14.12
N GLY A 416 6.42 23.82 12.86
CA GLY A 416 7.57 24.45 12.23
C GLY A 416 8.59 23.48 11.65
N ALA A 417 8.24 22.21 11.47
CA ALA A 417 9.02 21.20 10.77
C ALA A 417 8.23 20.61 9.59
N SER A 418 8.97 20.01 8.66
CA SER A 418 8.36 19.35 7.51
C SER A 418 7.59 18.08 7.94
N ASP A 419 6.42 17.85 7.34
CA ASP A 419 5.60 16.67 7.60
C ASP A 419 6.00 15.42 6.80
N TYR A 420 6.88 15.58 5.81
CA TYR A 420 7.51 14.46 5.09
C TYR A 420 8.43 13.63 5.99
N LYS A 421 7.90 12.68 6.77
CA LYS A 421 8.75 11.79 7.59
C LYS A 421 9.42 10.69 6.78
N ALA A 422 8.96 10.44 5.56
CA ALA A 422 9.61 9.57 4.59
C ALA A 422 9.60 10.21 3.20
N THR A 423 10.66 9.98 2.43
CA THR A 423 10.81 10.47 1.05
C THR A 423 11.48 9.44 0.16
N LEU A 424 11.10 9.42 -1.12
CA LEU A 424 11.60 8.44 -2.08
C LEU A 424 12.00 9.16 -3.36
N THR A 425 13.20 8.85 -3.88
CA THR A 425 13.63 9.31 -5.19
C THR A 425 13.97 8.14 -6.09
N PHE A 426 13.35 8.10 -7.28
CA PHE A 426 13.68 7.15 -8.32
C PHE A 426 14.76 7.72 -9.23
N HIS A 427 15.74 6.88 -9.49
CA HIS A 427 16.89 7.07 -10.36
C HIS A 427 17.05 5.84 -11.25
N SER A 428 17.95 5.90 -12.24
CA SER A 428 18.44 4.71 -12.90
C SER A 428 19.93 4.87 -13.23
N PHE A 429 20.75 3.84 -13.21
CA PHE A 429 20.45 2.41 -13.08
C PHE A 429 21.48 1.78 -12.16
N SER A 430 21.18 0.59 -11.62
CA SER A 430 22.13 -0.39 -11.04
C SER A 430 21.45 -1.49 -10.21
N GLU A 431 20.12 -1.43 -10.04
CA GLU A 431 19.34 -2.33 -9.16
C GLU A 431 19.77 -2.18 -7.70
N LEU A 432 19.76 -0.95 -7.19
CA LEU A 432 20.21 -0.60 -5.84
C LEU A 432 19.12 0.11 -5.04
N VAL A 433 19.12 -0.16 -3.74
CA VAL A 433 18.44 0.64 -2.71
C VAL A 433 19.52 1.40 -1.95
N LEU A 434 19.54 2.73 -2.09
CA LEU A 434 20.56 3.56 -1.45
C LEU A 434 19.96 4.37 -0.31
N TYR A 435 20.60 4.31 0.85
CA TYR A 435 20.26 5.13 2.01
C TYR A 435 21.42 6.07 2.41
N PRO A 436 21.15 7.16 3.16
CA PRO A 436 22.17 8.09 3.64
C PRO A 436 23.29 7.43 4.47
N TRP A 437 24.52 7.94 4.45
CA TRP A 437 24.94 9.17 3.82
C TRP A 437 25.66 8.95 2.50
N GLY A 438 25.55 9.93 1.61
CA GLY A 438 26.38 10.08 0.42
C GLY A 438 27.71 10.80 0.70
N HIS A 439 27.69 11.87 1.53
CA HIS A 439 28.82 12.82 1.66
C HIS A 439 30.03 12.30 2.42
N CYS A 440 29.87 11.25 3.22
CA CYS A 440 30.94 10.71 4.04
C CYS A 440 31.07 9.19 3.89
N THR A 441 32.31 8.70 3.83
CA THR A 441 32.60 7.26 3.80
C THR A 441 32.92 6.75 5.19
N ASN A 442 32.40 5.57 5.57
CA ASN A 442 32.55 4.97 6.91
C ASN A 442 31.93 5.82 8.04
N CYS A 443 30.89 6.59 7.72
CA CYS A 443 30.06 7.28 8.69
C CYS A 443 28.71 6.59 8.80
N GLN A 444 28.10 6.71 9.97
CA GLN A 444 26.77 6.16 10.22
C GLN A 444 25.87 7.31 10.64
N SER A 445 24.64 7.29 10.16
CA SER A 445 23.57 8.13 10.66
C SER A 445 23.19 7.75 12.09
N THR A 446 22.42 8.61 12.75
CA THR A 446 21.91 8.33 14.10
C THR A 446 20.98 7.11 14.09
N ASP A 447 20.19 6.97 13.03
CA ASP A 447 19.22 5.89 12.85
C ASP A 447 19.71 4.84 11.82
N HIS A 448 21.01 4.56 11.83
CA HIS A 448 21.64 3.70 10.83
C HIS A 448 21.01 2.31 10.73
N ASP A 449 20.77 1.64 11.86
CA ASP A 449 20.19 0.30 11.87
C ASP A 449 18.74 0.31 11.34
N GLN A 450 17.98 1.37 11.63
CA GLN A 450 16.59 1.53 11.14
C GLN A 450 16.56 1.81 9.63
N LEU A 451 17.50 2.61 9.12
CA LEU A 451 17.63 2.84 7.68
C LEU A 451 18.02 1.55 6.93
N VAL A 452 18.94 0.76 7.49
CA VAL A 452 19.30 -0.54 6.92
C VAL A 452 18.08 -1.46 6.90
N TYR A 453 17.31 -1.53 7.99
CA TYR A 453 16.11 -2.37 8.06
C TYR A 453 15.12 -2.06 6.93
N HIS A 454 14.68 -0.81 6.79
CA HIS A 454 13.73 -0.45 5.74
C HIS A 454 14.32 -0.61 4.34
N GLY A 455 15.62 -0.32 4.16
CA GLY A 455 16.35 -0.61 2.93
C GLY A 455 16.35 -2.11 2.58
N ASP A 456 16.51 -2.99 3.57
CA ASP A 456 16.45 -4.45 3.39
C ASP A 456 15.06 -4.91 2.98
N GLN A 457 13.99 -4.28 3.50
CA GLN A 457 12.61 -4.60 3.12
C GLN A 457 12.31 -4.21 1.67
N MET A 458 12.77 -3.03 1.23
CA MET A 458 12.66 -2.66 -0.19
C MET A 458 13.54 -3.51 -1.08
N ALA A 459 14.73 -3.91 -0.63
CA ALA A 459 15.62 -4.82 -1.34
C ALA A 459 15.04 -6.23 -1.45
N GLU A 460 14.28 -6.70 -0.46
CA GLU A 460 13.53 -7.95 -0.52
C GLU A 460 12.44 -7.88 -1.59
N MET A 461 11.61 -6.83 -1.57
CA MET A 461 10.54 -6.60 -2.56
C MET A 461 11.04 -6.50 -4.01
N THR A 462 12.25 -5.99 -4.20
CA THR A 462 12.79 -5.67 -5.54
C THR A 462 13.96 -6.57 -5.95
N ASP A 463 14.48 -7.40 -5.04
CA ASP A 463 15.73 -8.14 -5.20
C ASP A 463 16.95 -7.25 -5.59
N TYR A 464 16.92 -5.99 -5.15
CA TYR A 464 18.01 -5.02 -5.32
C TYR A 464 19.06 -5.13 -4.21
N GLU A 465 20.26 -4.60 -4.44
CA GLU A 465 21.27 -4.53 -3.38
C GLU A 465 21.05 -3.29 -2.50
N ASN A 466 20.77 -3.50 -1.21
CA ASN A 466 20.71 -2.45 -0.21
C ASN A 466 22.12 -2.04 0.24
N MET A 467 22.45 -0.76 0.14
CA MET A 467 23.74 -0.23 0.58
C MET A 467 23.71 1.26 0.90
N GLN A 468 24.67 1.71 1.70
CA GLN A 468 24.84 3.14 1.93
C GLN A 468 25.31 3.83 0.64
N SER A 469 24.73 4.99 0.30
CA SER A 469 25.05 5.74 -0.93
C SER A 469 26.56 5.94 -1.12
N SER A 470 27.29 6.31 -0.07
CA SER A 470 28.75 6.53 -0.13
C SER A 470 29.59 5.28 -0.42
N ASP A 471 29.06 4.07 -0.20
CA ASP A 471 29.76 2.81 -0.49
C ASP A 471 29.80 2.53 -2.00
N LEU A 472 28.85 3.09 -2.77
CA LEU A 472 28.87 3.06 -4.24
C LEU A 472 29.93 4.05 -4.74
N TYR A 473 29.75 5.33 -4.40
CA TYR A 473 30.76 6.39 -4.46
C TYR A 473 30.29 7.60 -3.63
N PRO A 474 31.20 8.41 -3.06
CA PRO A 474 30.79 9.58 -2.29
C PRO A 474 30.07 10.63 -3.15
N THR A 475 28.97 11.17 -2.64
CA THR A 475 28.15 12.25 -3.24
C THR A 475 27.94 13.36 -2.25
N SER A 476 27.82 14.61 -2.66
CA SER A 476 27.55 15.73 -1.73
C SER A 476 26.47 16.61 -2.31
N GLY A 477 25.56 17.09 -1.48
CA GLY A 477 24.39 17.86 -1.91
C GLY A 477 23.37 17.02 -2.68
N ASP A 478 23.20 15.75 -2.33
CA ASP A 478 22.13 14.91 -2.87
C ASP A 478 20.82 15.04 -2.09
N PHE A 479 19.73 14.63 -2.72
CA PHE A 479 18.36 14.74 -2.21
C PHE A 479 18.19 14.04 -0.86
N CYS A 480 18.71 12.81 -0.72
CA CYS A 480 18.50 12.03 0.49
C CYS A 480 19.35 12.46 1.67
N ASP A 481 20.59 12.89 1.44
CA ASP A 481 21.39 13.53 2.49
C ASP A 481 20.69 14.79 3.03
N TRP A 482 20.06 15.59 2.17
CA TRP A 482 19.33 16.78 2.60
C TRP A 482 18.04 16.47 3.36
N HIS A 483 17.19 15.58 2.83
CA HIS A 483 15.96 15.19 3.51
C HIS A 483 16.21 14.53 4.87
N TYR A 484 17.18 13.63 4.98
CA TYR A 484 17.51 13.00 6.26
C TYR A 484 18.25 13.96 7.20
N GLY A 485 19.21 14.73 6.68
CA GLY A 485 20.07 15.57 7.51
C GLY A 485 19.42 16.85 8.02
N VAL A 486 18.59 17.50 7.21
CA VAL A 486 17.91 18.75 7.59
C VAL A 486 16.54 18.47 8.19
N HIS A 487 15.77 17.56 7.61
CA HIS A 487 14.36 17.35 7.97
C HIS A 487 14.10 16.07 8.78
N GLY A 488 15.10 15.21 8.99
CA GLY A 488 14.92 13.94 9.69
C GLY A 488 14.05 12.94 8.93
N SER A 489 13.84 13.17 7.63
CA SER A 489 13.02 12.33 6.77
C SER A 489 13.78 11.07 6.35
N TYR A 490 13.15 9.91 6.47
CA TYR A 490 13.74 8.65 6.01
C TYR A 490 13.71 8.63 4.48
N CYS A 491 14.87 8.86 3.87
CA CYS A 491 15.00 8.97 2.43
C CYS A 491 15.73 7.77 1.80
N TYR A 492 15.23 7.33 0.65
CA TYR A 492 15.87 6.31 -0.17
C TYR A 492 15.97 6.72 -1.63
N THR A 493 17.08 6.34 -2.27
CA THR A 493 17.27 6.43 -3.71
C THR A 493 17.19 5.03 -4.31
N MET A 494 16.24 4.83 -5.22
CA MET A 494 16.09 3.58 -5.98
C MET A 494 16.77 3.73 -7.33
N GLU A 495 17.84 2.98 -7.58
CA GLU A 495 18.54 2.96 -8.88
C GLU A 495 17.96 1.83 -9.75
N ILE A 496 16.90 2.11 -10.49
CA ILE A 496 16.08 1.06 -11.10
C ILE A 496 16.65 0.52 -12.42
N GLY A 497 16.48 -0.78 -12.62
CA GLY A 497 16.90 -1.49 -13.83
C GLY A 497 18.41 -1.43 -14.11
N THR A 498 18.76 -1.84 -15.33
CA THR A 498 20.15 -2.09 -15.78
C THR A 498 20.71 -1.10 -16.80
N ALA A 499 19.94 -0.09 -17.22
CA ALA A 499 20.28 0.90 -18.23
C ALA A 499 19.52 2.21 -18.02
N PHE A 500 20.02 3.31 -18.60
CA PHE A 500 19.31 4.60 -18.61
C PHE A 500 18.08 4.53 -19.54
N HIS A 501 18.26 3.87 -20.69
CA HIS A 501 17.21 3.66 -21.69
C HIS A 501 17.00 2.15 -21.86
N GLN A 502 15.97 1.61 -21.18
CA GLN A 502 15.59 0.19 -21.29
C GLN A 502 14.94 -0.09 -22.65
N HIS A 503 14.97 -1.36 -23.05
CA HIS A 503 14.20 -1.78 -24.21
C HIS A 503 12.70 -1.64 -23.91
N GLU A 504 11.91 -1.35 -24.93
CA GLU A 504 10.45 -1.14 -24.79
C GLU A 504 9.71 -2.38 -24.25
N ASP A 505 10.25 -3.57 -24.53
CA ASP A 505 9.75 -4.85 -24.02
C ASP A 505 10.00 -5.05 -22.51
N ASP A 506 10.83 -4.21 -21.88
CA ASP A 506 11.26 -4.37 -20.48
C ASP A 506 10.64 -3.31 -19.54
N ILE A 507 9.97 -2.28 -20.06
CA ILE A 507 9.54 -1.11 -19.27
C ILE A 507 8.48 -1.51 -18.23
N ASP A 508 7.49 -2.30 -18.64
CA ASP A 508 6.34 -2.72 -17.84
C ASP A 508 6.73 -3.56 -16.62
N HIS A 509 7.49 -4.64 -16.82
CA HIS A 509 7.88 -5.53 -15.73
C HIS A 509 8.85 -4.83 -14.78
N ILE A 510 9.77 -3.99 -15.28
CA ILE A 510 10.63 -3.17 -14.41
C ILE A 510 9.79 -2.19 -13.59
N ALA A 511 8.77 -1.57 -14.18
CA ALA A 511 7.88 -0.68 -13.45
C ALA A 511 7.08 -1.43 -12.37
N VAL A 512 6.52 -2.60 -12.68
CA VAL A 512 5.77 -3.46 -11.75
C VAL A 512 6.66 -3.92 -10.59
N ARG A 513 7.87 -4.42 -10.88
CA ARG A 513 8.86 -4.84 -9.86
C ARG A 513 9.17 -3.76 -8.82
N ASN A 514 8.98 -2.47 -9.15
CA ASN A 514 9.26 -1.35 -8.25
C ASN A 514 7.99 -0.69 -7.68
N LEU A 515 6.79 -1.21 -7.98
CA LEU A 515 5.51 -0.63 -7.59
C LEU A 515 5.31 -0.67 -6.07
N GLY A 516 5.59 -1.81 -5.44
CA GLY A 516 5.40 -2.02 -3.99
C GLY A 516 6.21 -1.09 -3.10
N VAL A 517 7.40 -0.67 -3.56
CA VAL A 517 8.31 0.24 -2.83
C VAL A 517 7.63 1.56 -2.47
N THR A 518 6.82 2.10 -3.37
CA THR A 518 6.09 3.35 -3.12
C THR A 518 5.05 3.17 -2.01
N PHE A 519 4.28 2.08 -2.04
CA PHE A 519 3.25 1.82 -1.04
C PHE A 519 3.87 1.47 0.32
N TYR A 520 4.99 0.77 0.33
CA TYR A 520 5.79 0.53 1.54
C TYR A 520 6.27 1.84 2.17
N MET A 521 6.87 2.72 1.35
CA MET A 521 7.34 4.02 1.82
C MET A 521 6.18 4.87 2.39
N ALA A 522 5.03 4.86 1.73
CA ALA A 522 3.82 5.51 2.24
C ALA A 522 3.32 4.86 3.54
N GLN A 523 3.42 3.54 3.69
CA GLN A 523 3.02 2.85 4.92
C GLN A 523 3.88 3.29 6.12
N ILE A 524 5.20 3.38 5.93
CA ILE A 524 6.14 3.74 7.01
C ILE A 524 6.18 5.23 7.33
N SER A 525 5.64 6.10 6.47
CA SER A 525 5.75 7.57 6.57
C SER A 525 5.14 8.18 7.84
N ASP A 526 4.40 7.41 8.63
CA ASP A 526 3.89 7.87 9.93
C ASP A 526 4.99 8.01 10.97
N ASN A 527 5.72 6.92 11.20
CA ASN A 527 6.78 6.87 12.20
C ASN A 527 7.78 5.75 11.84
N PRO A 528 8.63 5.99 10.84
CA PRO A 528 9.49 4.95 10.28
C PRO A 528 10.43 4.38 11.35
N ARG A 529 11.00 5.25 12.19
CA ARG A 529 11.86 4.86 13.30
C ARG A 529 11.20 3.85 14.25
N GLU A 530 10.01 4.17 14.76
CA GLU A 530 9.32 3.28 15.70
C GLU A 530 8.93 1.96 15.03
N GLN A 531 8.50 2.00 13.76
CA GLN A 531 8.18 0.78 13.02
C GLN A 531 9.40 -0.14 12.87
N ALA A 532 10.56 0.38 12.46
CA ALA A 532 11.79 -0.40 12.38
C ALA A 532 12.21 -0.95 13.76
N ASP A 533 12.15 -0.13 14.81
CA ASP A 533 12.49 -0.58 16.17
C ASP A 533 11.60 -1.74 16.65
N LEU A 534 10.30 -1.70 16.35
CA LEU A 534 9.36 -2.76 16.68
C LEU A 534 9.60 -4.02 15.85
N ALA A 535 9.86 -3.89 14.55
CA ALA A 535 10.08 -5.02 13.66
C ALA A 535 11.42 -5.73 13.94
N MET A 536 12.52 -4.97 14.11
CA MET A 536 13.83 -5.52 14.48
C MET A 536 13.82 -6.20 15.86
N ALA A 537 12.93 -5.76 16.76
CA ALA A 537 12.72 -6.39 18.06
C ALA A 537 11.74 -7.59 18.01
N ASP A 538 11.27 -7.97 16.82
CA ASP A 538 10.31 -9.06 16.58
C ASP A 538 9.01 -8.83 17.39
N VAL A 539 8.62 -7.58 17.61
CA VAL A 539 7.48 -7.24 18.49
C VAL A 539 6.17 -7.53 17.79
N ILE A 540 5.99 -7.09 16.54
CA ILE A 540 4.72 -7.19 15.81
C ILE A 540 4.33 -8.66 15.56
N SER A 541 5.26 -9.45 15.02
CA SER A 541 5.13 -10.89 14.74
C SER A 541 4.82 -11.74 15.98
N ASN A 542 5.28 -11.35 17.17
CA ASN A 542 5.09 -12.12 18.40
C ASN A 542 3.73 -11.90 19.08
N GLN A 543 3.03 -10.86 18.66
CA GLN A 543 1.73 -10.47 19.19
C GLN A 543 0.63 -11.21 18.46
N HIS A 544 -0.52 -11.41 19.10
CA HIS A 544 -1.65 -12.03 18.42
C HIS A 544 -2.99 -11.67 19.03
N LEU A 545 -3.98 -11.57 18.16
CA LEU A 545 -5.39 -11.55 18.52
C LEU A 545 -5.83 -12.95 18.93
N ILE A 546 -6.62 -13.06 20.01
CA ILE A 546 -7.08 -14.37 20.48
C ILE A 546 -8.01 -15.00 19.43
N LYS A 547 -7.64 -16.22 19.02
CA LYS A 547 -8.37 -17.01 18.00
C LYS A 547 -9.79 -17.35 18.45
N PRO A 548 -10.75 -17.52 17.52
CA PRO A 548 -12.16 -17.74 17.85
C PRO A 548 -12.42 -18.91 18.81
N GLU A 549 -11.61 -19.97 18.76
CA GLU A 549 -11.76 -21.15 19.60
C GLU A 549 -11.46 -20.88 21.08
N ALA A 550 -10.65 -19.85 21.35
CA ALA A 550 -10.25 -19.44 22.69
C ALA A 550 -11.14 -18.33 23.27
N VAL A 551 -12.03 -17.74 22.45
CA VAL A 551 -12.98 -16.71 22.90
C VAL A 551 -14.11 -17.33 23.74
N SER A 552 -14.22 -16.91 25.01
CA SER A 552 -15.27 -17.37 25.92
C SER A 552 -16.52 -16.49 25.83
N ILE A 553 -17.52 -16.92 25.06
CA ILE A 553 -18.80 -16.20 24.92
C ILE A 553 -19.63 -16.28 26.24
N PRO A 554 -19.93 -15.15 26.90
CA PRO A 554 -20.75 -15.14 28.12
C PRO A 554 -22.22 -15.51 27.88
N GLU A 555 -22.90 -16.02 28.92
CA GLU A 555 -24.34 -16.38 28.85
C GLU A 555 -25.26 -15.19 28.53
N SER A 556 -24.83 -13.95 28.83
CA SER A 556 -25.54 -12.71 28.54
C SER A 556 -24.54 -11.55 28.54
N GLY A 557 -24.79 -10.54 27.70
CA GLY A 557 -23.98 -9.32 27.59
C GLY A 557 -22.91 -9.37 26.50
N ASP A 558 -21.94 -8.46 26.62
CA ASP A 558 -20.90 -8.18 25.63
C ASP A 558 -19.95 -9.37 25.45
N ILE A 559 -19.38 -9.49 24.26
CA ILE A 559 -18.42 -10.56 23.92
C ILE A 559 -17.01 -10.01 24.15
N PRO A 560 -16.20 -10.58 25.07
CA PRO A 560 -14.84 -10.12 25.29
C PRO A 560 -13.92 -10.66 24.19
N ILE A 561 -13.31 -9.75 23.44
CA ILE A 561 -12.24 -10.06 22.48
C ILE A 561 -10.93 -9.57 23.09
N ASP A 562 -9.99 -10.48 23.25
CA ASP A 562 -8.70 -10.24 23.91
C ASP A 562 -7.59 -10.19 22.85
N ILE A 563 -6.61 -9.32 23.03
CA ILE A 563 -5.38 -9.25 22.25
C ILE A 563 -4.16 -9.30 23.19
N CYS A 564 -3.17 -10.10 22.82
CA CYS A 564 -1.93 -10.24 23.55
C CYS A 564 -0.84 -9.39 22.89
N LEU A 565 -0.38 -8.35 23.60
CA LEU A 565 0.61 -7.40 23.11
C LEU A 565 1.95 -7.53 23.85
N ASP A 566 3.07 -7.27 23.19
CA ASP A 566 4.37 -7.26 23.86
C ASP A 566 4.46 -6.05 24.80
N SER A 567 5.19 -6.20 25.90
CA SER A 567 5.49 -5.09 26.82
C SER A 567 6.25 -3.91 26.18
N ALA A 568 6.98 -4.15 25.09
CA ALA A 568 7.61 -3.10 24.29
C ALA A 568 6.60 -2.30 23.45
N PHE A 569 5.43 -2.89 23.14
CA PHE A 569 4.36 -2.22 22.40
C PHE A 569 3.49 -1.39 23.34
N ALA A 570 3.73 -0.08 23.36
CA ALA A 570 2.98 0.84 24.20
C ALA A 570 1.65 1.21 23.54
N LEU A 571 0.59 0.40 23.76
CA LEU A 571 -0.73 0.63 23.17
C LEU A 571 -1.36 1.97 23.60
N SER A 572 -1.85 2.74 22.63
CA SER A 572 -2.72 3.88 22.91
C SER A 572 -4.18 3.46 23.09
N THR A 573 -4.81 3.90 24.18
CA THR A 573 -6.23 3.65 24.48
C THR A 573 -7.12 4.86 24.17
N ALA A 574 -6.62 5.84 23.41
CA ALA A 574 -7.43 6.99 23.02
C ALA A 574 -8.59 6.54 22.12
N PRO A 575 -9.77 7.21 22.17
CA PRO A 575 -10.92 6.80 21.39
C PRO A 575 -10.62 6.86 19.88
N GLY A 576 -10.67 5.71 19.21
CA GLY A 576 -10.46 5.61 17.76
C GLY A 576 -9.08 5.08 17.35
N GLU A 577 -8.06 5.19 18.21
CA GLU A 577 -6.69 4.77 17.87
C GLU A 577 -6.53 3.24 17.94
N SER A 578 -6.86 2.63 19.08
CA SER A 578 -6.84 1.17 19.23
C SER A 578 -8.21 0.60 19.54
N HIS A 579 -8.70 -0.27 18.66
CA HIS A 579 -10.05 -0.82 18.75
C HIS A 579 -10.20 -2.16 18.01
N VAL A 580 -11.16 -2.96 18.44
CA VAL A 580 -11.67 -4.09 17.67
C VAL A 580 -12.74 -3.59 16.72
N MET A 581 -12.52 -3.79 15.43
CA MET A 581 -13.55 -3.65 14.41
C MET A 581 -14.37 -4.94 14.38
N TYR A 582 -15.70 -4.81 14.38
CA TYR A 582 -16.58 -5.96 14.34
C TYR A 582 -17.84 -5.71 13.51
N ARG A 583 -18.37 -6.78 12.91
CA ARG A 583 -19.67 -6.79 12.22
C ARG A 583 -20.33 -8.14 12.32
N MET A 584 -21.66 -8.15 12.29
CA MET A 584 -22.45 -9.36 12.44
C MET A 584 -23.11 -9.75 11.13
N VAL A 585 -22.69 -10.89 10.57
CA VAL A 585 -23.28 -11.41 9.34
C VAL A 585 -24.38 -12.41 9.68
N LYS A 586 -25.59 -12.09 9.21
CA LYS A 586 -26.78 -12.92 9.39
C LYS A 586 -26.98 -13.72 8.10
N PRO A 587 -26.73 -15.04 8.09
CA PRO A 587 -26.89 -15.83 6.88
C PRO A 587 -28.35 -15.80 6.42
N THR A 588 -28.61 -15.18 5.27
CA THR A 588 -29.90 -15.32 4.57
C THR A 588 -29.87 -16.56 3.67
N ARG A 589 -31.05 -17.13 3.33
CA ARG A 589 -31.15 -18.31 2.45
C ARG A 589 -30.59 -18.10 1.03
N THR A 590 -30.18 -16.87 0.69
CA THR A 590 -29.58 -16.46 -0.58
C THR A 590 -28.09 -16.15 -0.49
N GLN A 591 -27.54 -15.97 0.72
CA GLN A 591 -26.16 -15.50 0.99
C GLN A 591 -25.18 -16.62 1.39
N SER A 592 -25.61 -17.89 1.34
CA SER A 592 -24.82 -19.01 1.87
C SER A 592 -23.59 -19.38 1.02
N ASP A 593 -23.40 -18.76 -0.15
CA ASP A 593 -22.40 -19.18 -1.15
C ASP A 593 -21.49 -18.01 -1.62
N TYR A 594 -21.57 -16.81 -1.05
CA TYR A 594 -20.83 -15.64 -1.54
C TYR A 594 -19.76 -15.18 -0.54
N GLY A 595 -18.51 -15.15 -1.01
CA GLY A 595 -17.29 -14.84 -0.26
C GLY A 595 -17.02 -13.33 -0.02
N PRO A 596 -15.74 -12.93 0.14
CA PRO A 596 -15.32 -11.58 0.58
C PRO A 596 -16.01 -10.40 -0.13
N ARG A 597 -16.22 -10.54 -1.44
CA ARG A 597 -16.86 -9.54 -2.32
C ARG A 597 -18.26 -9.06 -1.90
N GLU A 598 -19.14 -9.94 -1.41
CA GLU A 598 -20.48 -9.50 -0.97
C GLU A 598 -20.42 -8.76 0.38
N TRP A 599 -19.38 -9.00 1.17
CA TRP A 599 -19.32 -8.56 2.56
C TRP A 599 -18.59 -7.22 2.67
N TYR A 600 -17.73 -6.87 1.71
CA TYR A 600 -17.04 -5.58 1.58
C TYR A 600 -17.92 -4.37 1.94
N ASN A 601 -19.15 -4.28 1.41
CA ASN A 601 -20.07 -3.15 1.62
C ASN A 601 -20.72 -3.05 3.03
N THR A 602 -20.41 -3.95 3.96
CA THR A 602 -21.06 -3.96 5.27
C THR A 602 -20.28 -3.12 6.28
N GLU A 603 -20.91 -2.06 6.80
CA GLU A 603 -20.30 -1.15 7.79
C GLU A 603 -19.78 -1.91 9.03
N TRP A 604 -18.56 -1.56 9.42
CA TRP A 604 -17.93 -2.05 10.64
C TRP A 604 -18.28 -1.14 11.82
N SER A 605 -18.49 -1.75 13.00
CA SER A 605 -18.54 -1.04 14.28
C SER A 605 -17.23 -1.22 15.03
N SER A 606 -16.90 -0.32 15.96
CA SER A 606 -15.66 -0.41 16.73
C SER A 606 -15.92 -0.48 18.24
N ALA A 607 -15.06 -1.23 18.94
CA ALA A 607 -15.04 -1.31 20.41
C ALA A 607 -13.60 -1.10 20.90
N GLY A 608 -13.39 -0.11 21.76
CA GLY A 608 -12.05 0.23 22.27
C GLY A 608 -11.48 -0.83 23.22
N PHE A 609 -10.14 -0.85 23.32
CA PHE A 609 -9.42 -1.73 24.22
C PHE A 609 -9.28 -1.17 25.64
N GLU A 610 -9.35 -2.06 26.64
CA GLU A 610 -9.05 -1.77 28.03
C GLU A 610 -8.00 -2.77 28.56
N LEU A 611 -7.05 -2.30 29.36
CA LEU A 611 -6.03 -3.16 29.97
C LEU A 611 -6.66 -4.10 31.01
N VAL A 612 -6.44 -5.41 30.89
CA VAL A 612 -6.89 -6.39 31.88
C VAL A 612 -5.84 -6.51 32.99
N GLU A 613 -5.96 -5.64 34.00
CA GLU A 613 -5.01 -5.57 35.13
C GLU A 613 -4.75 -6.94 35.79
N GLY A 614 -3.47 -7.27 35.96
CA GLY A 614 -3.04 -8.47 36.68
C GLY A 614 -3.16 -9.77 35.90
N THR A 615 -3.49 -9.71 34.61
CA THR A 615 -3.41 -10.86 33.69
C THR A 615 -2.25 -10.68 32.73
N VAL A 616 -1.56 -11.77 32.47
CA VAL A 616 -0.49 -11.86 31.48
C VAL A 616 -0.86 -12.92 30.45
N CYS A 617 -0.45 -12.73 29.21
CA CYS A 617 -0.68 -13.66 28.11
C CYS A 617 0.67 -14.20 27.62
N GLU A 618 0.66 -15.38 27.01
CA GLU A 618 1.86 -15.98 26.40
C GLU A 618 1.98 -15.43 24.99
N LEU A 619 3.13 -14.86 24.61
CA LEU A 619 3.38 -14.43 23.23
C LEU A 619 3.59 -15.65 22.33
N LEU A 620 3.64 -15.45 21.00
CA LEU A 620 3.88 -16.55 20.06
C LEU A 620 5.27 -17.17 20.25
N ASN A 621 6.27 -16.37 20.66
CA ASN A 621 7.54 -16.90 21.13
C ASN A 621 7.38 -17.67 22.46
N SER A 622 7.98 -18.86 22.52
CA SER A 622 7.83 -19.81 23.65
C SER A 622 8.36 -19.35 25.03
N THR A 623 8.81 -18.10 25.17
CA THR A 623 9.45 -17.58 26.39
C THR A 623 8.99 -16.19 26.86
N GLY A 624 8.21 -15.47 26.06
CA GLY A 624 7.76 -14.11 26.35
C GLY A 624 6.43 -14.05 27.11
N VAL A 625 6.28 -13.02 27.94
CA VAL A 625 5.05 -12.74 28.68
C VAL A 625 4.57 -11.37 28.24
N GLY A 626 3.39 -11.33 27.62
CA GLY A 626 2.75 -10.11 27.11
C GLY A 626 1.69 -9.53 28.05
N MET A 627 1.18 -8.38 27.67
CA MET A 627 0.09 -7.65 28.30
C MET A 627 -1.23 -7.97 27.58
N ASN A 628 -2.28 -8.28 28.35
CA ASN A 628 -3.59 -8.60 27.79
C ASN A 628 -4.50 -7.38 27.77
N TYR A 629 -5.00 -7.04 26.59
CA TYR A 629 -5.98 -5.98 26.39
C TYR A 629 -7.30 -6.58 25.91
N ARG A 630 -8.43 -6.04 26.39
CA ARG A 630 -9.77 -6.55 26.10
C ARG A 630 -10.65 -5.48 25.52
N ALA A 631 -11.29 -5.77 24.39
CA ALA A 631 -12.42 -5.02 23.88
C ALA A 631 -13.72 -5.77 24.19
N ASN A 632 -14.67 -5.08 24.83
CA ASN A 632 -15.99 -5.64 25.10
C ASN A 632 -16.92 -5.27 23.94
N VAL A 633 -17.14 -6.22 23.03
CA VAL A 633 -17.93 -5.99 21.83
C VAL A 633 -19.43 -6.05 22.17
N PRO A 634 -20.19 -4.95 21.98
CA PRO A 634 -21.57 -4.88 22.43
C PRO A 634 -22.50 -5.67 21.51
N PHE A 635 -23.20 -6.66 22.09
CA PHE A 635 -24.17 -7.49 21.37
C PHE A 635 -25.43 -7.74 22.18
N ALA A 636 -26.58 -7.73 21.51
CA ALA A 636 -27.82 -8.14 22.17
C ALA A 636 -27.89 -9.66 22.31
N ASP A 637 -28.42 -10.15 23.42
CA ASP A 637 -28.59 -11.60 23.66
C ASP A 637 -29.47 -12.29 22.59
N SER A 638 -30.28 -11.53 21.86
CA SER A 638 -31.14 -12.03 20.77
C SER A 638 -30.44 -12.17 19.42
N ASP A 639 -29.24 -11.62 19.26
CA ASP A 639 -28.51 -11.70 17.98
C ASP A 639 -27.85 -13.06 17.78
N THR A 640 -27.86 -13.55 16.54
CA THR A 640 -27.35 -14.87 16.13
C THR A 640 -26.77 -14.80 14.73
N GLY A 641 -25.68 -15.52 14.48
CA GLY A 641 -24.97 -15.50 13.20
C GLY A 641 -23.46 -15.65 13.40
N THR A 642 -22.69 -15.21 12.40
CA THR A 642 -21.23 -15.18 12.45
C THR A 642 -20.77 -13.74 12.71
N LEU A 643 -19.94 -13.57 13.73
CA LEU A 643 -19.26 -12.33 14.05
C LEU A 643 -17.94 -12.31 13.29
N HIS A 644 -17.74 -11.30 12.46
CA HIS A 644 -16.42 -11.02 11.88
C HIS A 644 -15.78 -9.94 12.73
N TYR A 645 -14.53 -10.16 13.10
CA TYR A 645 -13.79 -9.21 13.91
C TYR A 645 -12.31 -9.19 13.53
N LYS A 646 -11.73 -8.00 13.62
CA LYS A 646 -10.29 -7.75 13.51
C LYS A 646 -9.90 -6.65 14.49
N ALA A 647 -8.64 -6.55 14.85
CA ALA A 647 -8.14 -5.53 15.76
C ALA A 647 -7.25 -4.55 15.01
N MET A 648 -7.44 -3.27 15.29
CA MET A 648 -6.56 -2.19 14.87
C MET A 648 -5.91 -1.64 16.13
N VAL A 649 -4.57 -1.61 16.19
CA VAL A 649 -3.83 -1.11 17.35
C VAL A 649 -2.78 -0.09 16.95
N SER A 650 -2.64 0.96 17.74
CA SER A 650 -1.65 2.03 17.52
C SER A 650 -0.83 2.25 18.78
N THR A 651 0.43 2.66 18.61
CA THR A 651 1.32 2.99 19.72
C THR A 651 0.99 4.37 20.28
N LEU A 652 1.47 4.66 21.50
CA LEU A 652 1.45 6.01 22.06
C LEU A 652 2.29 7.01 21.24
N GLY A 653 3.24 6.51 20.44
CA GLY A 653 4.10 7.30 19.56
C GLY A 653 3.44 7.70 18.24
N GLY A 654 2.21 7.23 17.99
CA GLY A 654 1.43 7.62 16.83
C GLY A 654 1.56 6.70 15.62
N THR A 655 2.30 5.58 15.66
CA THR A 655 2.37 4.67 14.50
C THR A 655 0.98 4.27 14.03
N SER A 656 0.74 4.39 12.73
CA SER A 656 -0.49 4.01 12.04
C SER A 656 -0.95 2.62 12.44
N GLN A 657 -2.27 2.44 12.42
CA GLN A 657 -2.94 1.30 13.02
C GLN A 657 -2.47 -0.03 12.42
N ILE A 658 -1.82 -0.86 13.23
CA ILE A 658 -1.44 -2.23 12.86
C ILE A 658 -2.68 -3.12 12.96
N SER A 659 -3.00 -3.83 11.88
CA SER A 659 -4.11 -4.79 11.83
C SER A 659 -3.71 -6.16 12.39
N TYR A 660 -4.63 -6.79 13.10
CA TYR A 660 -4.54 -8.19 13.52
C TYR A 660 -5.88 -8.92 13.21
N PRO A 661 -5.88 -10.01 12.43
CA PRO A 661 -4.74 -10.57 11.67
C PRO A 661 -4.16 -9.56 10.64
N GLY A 662 -2.97 -9.84 10.14
CA GLY A 662 -2.32 -9.02 9.11
C GLY A 662 -3.13 -8.96 7.81
N ASN A 663 -2.70 -8.13 6.85
CA ASN A 663 -3.24 -8.04 5.49
C ASN A 663 -4.76 -7.81 5.42
N GLY A 664 -5.28 -7.00 6.35
CA GLY A 664 -6.69 -6.62 6.37
C GLY A 664 -7.71 -7.73 6.67
N GLU A 665 -7.27 -8.98 6.90
CA GLU A 665 -8.09 -10.15 7.17
C GLU A 665 -8.98 -10.01 8.42
N TYR A 666 -9.94 -10.93 8.59
CA TYR A 666 -10.81 -10.98 9.76
C TYR A 666 -11.05 -12.39 10.26
N LEU A 667 -11.23 -12.50 11.59
CA LEU A 667 -11.56 -13.74 12.26
C LEU A 667 -13.07 -13.94 12.35
N GLU A 668 -13.51 -15.20 12.21
CA GLU A 668 -14.92 -15.58 12.27
C GLU A 668 -15.28 -16.28 13.60
N LEU A 669 -16.23 -15.72 14.34
CA LEU A 669 -16.77 -16.31 15.57
C LEU A 669 -18.27 -16.59 15.43
N THR A 670 -18.68 -17.86 15.54
CA THR A 670 -20.11 -18.21 15.53
C THR A 670 -20.76 -17.86 16.88
N VAL A 671 -21.71 -16.92 16.88
CA VAL A 671 -22.43 -16.49 18.08
C VAL A 671 -23.80 -17.21 18.17
N PRO A 672 -24.01 -18.05 19.21
CA PRO A 672 -25.28 -18.75 19.40
C PRO A 672 -26.36 -17.81 19.96
N TYR A 673 -27.62 -18.23 19.86
CA TYR A 673 -28.74 -17.52 20.51
C TYR A 673 -28.61 -17.61 22.04
N ARG A 674 -28.55 -16.45 22.72
CA ARG A 674 -28.33 -16.35 24.16
C ARG A 674 -29.55 -15.88 24.95
N ALA A 675 -30.54 -15.28 24.28
CA ALA A 675 -31.71 -14.76 24.95
C ALA A 675 -32.53 -15.89 25.62
N PRO A 676 -33.08 -15.65 26.82
CA PRO A 676 -33.81 -16.66 27.55
C PRO A 676 -35.05 -17.09 26.75
N PHE A 677 -35.10 -18.37 26.35
CA PHE A 677 -36.34 -19.00 25.89
C PHE A 677 -37.38 -18.79 27.00
N GLY A 678 -38.47 -18.08 26.68
CA GLY A 678 -39.42 -17.55 27.67
C GLY A 678 -39.82 -18.56 28.76
N SER A 679 -40.24 -18.06 29.93
CA SER A 679 -40.45 -18.87 31.14
C SER A 679 -41.16 -20.21 30.88
N ALA A 680 -40.74 -21.29 31.55
CA ALA A 680 -41.35 -22.61 31.41
C ALA A 680 -42.89 -22.61 31.55
N LEU A 681 -43.42 -21.69 32.38
CA LEU A 681 -44.86 -21.47 32.50
C LEU A 681 -45.48 -20.95 31.19
N GLY A 682 -44.85 -19.97 30.55
CA GLY A 682 -45.25 -19.44 29.26
C GLY A 682 -45.19 -20.49 28.14
N SER A 683 -44.16 -21.33 28.13
CA SER A 683 -44.04 -22.44 27.17
C SER A 683 -45.16 -23.47 27.36
N VAL A 684 -45.51 -23.81 28.61
CA VAL A 684 -46.63 -24.71 28.94
C VAL A 684 -47.97 -24.08 28.56
N VAL A 685 -48.18 -22.80 28.83
CA VAL A 685 -49.42 -22.10 28.46
C VAL A 685 -49.58 -22.04 26.94
N LEU A 686 -48.52 -21.70 26.20
CA LEU A 686 -48.54 -21.73 24.73
C LEU A 686 -48.84 -23.14 24.22
N PHE A 687 -48.17 -24.17 24.75
CA PHE A 687 -48.41 -25.56 24.39
C PHE A 687 -49.87 -25.97 24.63
N MET A 688 -50.42 -25.65 25.81
CA MET A 688 -51.82 -25.93 26.15
C MET A 688 -52.80 -25.15 25.26
N THR A 689 -52.43 -23.94 24.82
CA THR A 689 -53.22 -23.13 23.90
C THR A 689 -53.23 -23.74 22.50
N VAL A 690 -52.08 -24.20 21.98
CA VAL A 690 -51.98 -24.88 20.68
C VAL A 690 -52.71 -26.22 20.72
N VAL A 691 -52.56 -27.01 21.78
CA VAL A 691 -53.31 -28.26 21.96
C VAL A 691 -54.81 -27.98 22.04
N GLY A 692 -55.24 -26.96 22.78
CA GLY A 692 -56.65 -26.61 22.93
C GLY A 692 -57.28 -26.13 21.62
N PHE A 693 -56.69 -25.14 20.95
CA PHE A 693 -57.29 -24.49 19.79
C PHE A 693 -56.96 -25.21 18.48
N VAL A 694 -55.70 -25.60 18.25
CA VAL A 694 -55.28 -26.19 16.98
C VAL A 694 -55.59 -27.68 16.96
N TRP A 695 -55.19 -28.42 17.99
CA TRP A 695 -55.42 -29.88 18.00
C TRP A 695 -56.84 -30.22 18.42
N GLY A 696 -57.43 -29.47 19.35
CA GLY A 696 -58.86 -29.55 19.66
C GLY A 696 -59.72 -29.16 18.47
N GLY A 697 -59.38 -28.07 17.76
CA GLY A 697 -60.06 -27.66 16.52
C GLY A 697 -59.91 -28.68 15.40
N LEU A 698 -58.70 -29.21 15.17
CA LEU A 698 -58.45 -30.27 14.19
C LEU A 698 -59.19 -31.57 14.57
N GLY A 699 -59.27 -31.89 15.87
CA GLY A 699 -60.03 -33.02 16.39
C GLY A 699 -61.53 -32.87 16.16
N ILE A 700 -62.08 -31.66 16.34
CA ILE A 700 -63.49 -31.35 16.05
C ILE A 700 -63.74 -31.41 14.53
N CYS A 701 -62.84 -30.86 13.71
CA CYS A 701 -62.94 -30.95 12.25
C CYS A 701 -62.85 -32.39 11.75
N LEU A 702 -61.94 -33.20 12.30
CA LEU A 702 -61.83 -34.63 12.00
C LEU A 702 -63.08 -35.40 12.45
N ARG A 703 -63.68 -35.03 13.58
CA ARG A 703 -64.93 -35.62 14.08
C ARG A 703 -66.12 -35.23 13.21
N LEU A 704 -66.22 -33.98 12.75
CA LEU A 704 -67.23 -33.50 11.81
C LEU A 704 -67.07 -34.17 10.43
N MET A 705 -65.84 -34.35 9.96
CA MET A 705 -65.57 -35.08 8.71
C MET A 705 -65.87 -36.58 8.85
N ALA A 706 -65.60 -37.20 10.00
CA ALA A 706 -65.94 -38.60 10.27
C ALA A 706 -67.46 -38.82 10.51
N ALA A 707 -68.17 -37.80 11.00
CA ALA A 707 -69.61 -37.81 11.23
C ALA A 707 -70.44 -37.45 9.99
N SER A 708 -69.81 -37.07 8.87
CA SER A 708 -70.44 -36.68 7.60
C SER A 708 -71.23 -37.80 6.87
N GLY A 709 -71.58 -38.89 7.58
CA GLY A 709 -72.50 -39.93 7.12
C GLY A 709 -73.86 -39.96 7.81
N ASN A 710 -74.17 -39.07 8.76
CA ASN A 710 -75.47 -39.11 9.47
C ASN A 710 -75.96 -37.69 9.85
N GLU A 711 -76.92 -37.16 9.09
CA GLU A 711 -77.43 -35.78 9.17
C GLU A 711 -78.22 -35.40 10.45
N ASN A 712 -78.21 -36.22 11.51
CA ASN A 712 -79.06 -35.98 12.69
C ASN A 712 -78.32 -35.69 14.01
N GLU A 713 -76.99 -35.54 14.04
CA GLU A 713 -76.26 -35.17 15.27
C GLU A 713 -75.74 -33.72 15.30
N ILE A 714 -75.98 -32.93 14.24
CA ILE A 714 -75.43 -31.57 14.14
C ILE A 714 -76.15 -30.55 15.06
N ILE A 715 -77.35 -30.86 15.55
CA ILE A 715 -78.13 -29.92 16.39
C ILE A 715 -77.86 -30.07 17.90
N GLU A 716 -77.28 -31.18 18.37
CA GLU A 716 -77.00 -31.37 19.80
C GLU A 716 -75.64 -30.80 20.25
N ALA A 717 -74.73 -30.46 19.33
CA ALA A 717 -73.44 -29.85 19.68
C ALA A 717 -73.48 -28.31 19.83
N GLU A 718 -74.59 -27.65 19.49
CA GLU A 718 -74.73 -26.19 19.56
C GLU A 718 -75.39 -25.70 20.87
N LEU A 719 -75.78 -26.61 21.78
CA LEU A 719 -76.51 -26.29 23.02
C LEU A 719 -75.72 -26.51 24.33
N GLU A 720 -74.46 -26.92 24.28
CA GLU A 720 -73.59 -27.05 25.48
C GLU A 720 -72.45 -26.01 25.57
N VAL A 721 -72.43 -25.01 24.68
CA VAL A 721 -71.36 -23.98 24.65
C VAL A 721 -71.82 -22.63 25.23
N GLU A 722 -72.98 -22.54 25.90
CA GLU A 722 -73.40 -21.30 26.59
C GLU A 722 -72.96 -21.20 28.06
N ASP A 723 -72.26 -22.18 28.63
CA ASP A 723 -71.77 -22.13 30.02
C ASP A 723 -70.29 -22.57 30.14
N PHE A 724 -69.36 -21.88 29.48
CA PHE A 724 -67.95 -21.82 29.90
C PHE A 724 -67.25 -20.52 29.48
#